data_AF-A0A8T5VJT8-F1
#
_entry.id   AF-A0A8T5VJT8-F1
#
_cell.length_a   1.000
_cell.length_b   1.000
_cell.length_c   1.000
_cell.angle_alpha   90.00
_cell.angle_beta   90.00
_cell.angle_gamma   90.00
#
_symmetry.space_group_name_H-M   'P 1'
#
loop_
_entity.id
_entity.type
_entity.pdbx_description
1 polymer ?
#
loop_
_entity_poly.entity_id
_entity_poly.type
_entity_poly.pdbx_seq_one_letter_code
_entity_poly.pdbx_strand_id
1 'polypeptide(L)'
;MSYPTKYTRQYDYVSYQNANPNRPLPAGQLHADFSQIALSTNEIVEFLKTSIRADGALANKSVSRDQLTNDVLNGVGDTTALNETMAEAQDYAIAAANSAVDSSTFASASATSATAAAGSATAAAGSATAAANSATSSSTYASNSASSASAAAASASVVAGNLYAFDSSTTMAAPSAGGVRFNNATVALVTALAFSAQSGDVGNPNISAFLATWGASNNGTSRGTITIRKIGSPATFATFTVTAAVTNNTTWLQLSVAYVAGNGTFSAADALSVQFTRTGEAGTGLLPVNNLSDVSSVPTAVRNLAPTDLNLSGTPGGSSPRIKSYTDSSRVVFGKEYLSAWYNAWRTGGGLSRPIIMRGDSTMVGNSLSQPTYTSPDILFASIAIGKGVRISTPTNLGVGGTTTADWLNTHLPSDLATYTGTNIPRLYILNYGMNDPYVGPISQSQTITNLRAGFALLRGTWDANKTSVVYMMPNTAYDDTNSRNETWRETIVAQIKQACRDYGVMFFDTYAALREARYGLITGWLNATDKVHPADDFNLAIWGEFVDALIPSGVIDAATRPQKVTPATGFALPGAAEDMNTCAVGRMGLGAGYITMNTPGTIAAGTTLATIHAYHVPLTQAWAVQMAAFSGSWQFFQGIITTGGVITNQQAISITTQRVYFGPGHWQR
;
A
#
# COMPACT_ATOMS: atom_id res chain seq x y z
N MET A 1 -33.83 27.08 -91.50
CA MET A 1 -34.81 27.92 -92.22
C MET A 1 -35.22 29.04 -91.27
N SER A 2 -35.42 30.26 -91.76
CA SER A 2 -36.03 31.33 -90.96
C SER A 2 -37.47 30.96 -90.60
N TYR A 3 -37.99 31.46 -89.49
CA TYR A 3 -39.40 31.31 -89.18
C TYR A 3 -40.27 31.99 -90.25
N PRO A 4 -41.46 31.46 -90.57
CA PRO A 4 -42.36 32.08 -91.54
C PRO A 4 -42.69 33.53 -91.19
N THR A 5 -42.74 34.38 -92.20
CA THR A 5 -43.10 35.78 -92.06
C THR A 5 -44.57 35.87 -91.65
N LYS A 6 -44.84 36.51 -90.52
CA LYS A 6 -46.20 36.71 -90.01
C LYS A 6 -46.92 37.71 -90.91
N TYR A 7 -48.05 37.31 -91.49
CA TYR A 7 -48.93 38.24 -92.21
C TYR A 7 -49.37 39.39 -91.28
N THR A 8 -49.16 40.61 -91.75
CA THR A 8 -49.69 41.84 -91.15
C THR A 8 -50.49 42.57 -92.21
N ARG A 9 -51.75 42.87 -91.89
CA ARG A 9 -52.65 43.58 -92.80
C ARG A 9 -52.07 44.94 -93.17
N GLN A 10 -51.93 45.19 -94.47
CA GLN A 10 -51.28 46.41 -94.99
C GLN A 10 -52.27 47.54 -95.24
N TYR A 11 -53.56 47.23 -95.37
CA TYR A 11 -54.59 48.23 -95.66
C TYR A 11 -55.85 48.03 -94.83
N ASP A 12 -56.43 49.13 -94.35
CA ASP A 12 -57.71 49.10 -93.64
C ASP A 12 -58.89 49.19 -94.63
N TYR A 13 -59.30 48.03 -95.11
CA TYR A 13 -60.45 47.91 -96.01
C TYR A 13 -61.78 48.33 -95.38
N VAL A 14 -61.90 48.30 -94.04
CA VAL A 14 -63.13 48.70 -93.35
C VAL A 14 -63.29 50.21 -93.44
N SER A 15 -62.24 50.95 -93.08
CA SER A 15 -62.24 52.41 -93.22
C SER A 15 -62.43 52.86 -94.67
N TYR A 16 -61.79 52.18 -95.63
CA TYR A 16 -61.99 52.48 -97.05
C TYR A 16 -63.43 52.25 -97.52
N GLN A 17 -64.04 51.11 -97.17
CA GLN A 17 -65.41 50.79 -97.61
C GLN A 17 -66.43 51.72 -96.96
N ASN A 18 -66.22 52.10 -95.69
CA ASN A 18 -67.05 53.09 -95.00
C ASN A 18 -66.99 54.46 -95.69
N ALA A 19 -65.80 54.89 -96.14
CA ALA A 19 -65.63 56.14 -96.87
C ALA A 19 -66.09 56.06 -98.34
N ASN A 20 -66.21 54.86 -98.91
CA ASN A 20 -66.53 54.63 -100.33
C ASN A 20 -67.56 53.50 -100.52
N PRO A 21 -68.81 53.63 -100.01
CA PRO A 21 -69.74 52.50 -99.84
C PRO A 21 -70.17 51.81 -101.13
N ASN A 22 -70.23 52.55 -102.24
CA ASN A 22 -70.65 52.04 -103.55
C ASN A 22 -69.47 51.75 -104.50
N ARG A 23 -68.22 51.88 -104.02
CA ARG A 23 -67.03 51.57 -104.83
C ARG A 23 -66.46 50.21 -104.42
N PRO A 24 -65.93 49.43 -105.38
CA PRO A 24 -65.22 48.20 -105.04
C PRO A 24 -63.96 48.50 -104.22
N LEU A 25 -63.53 47.50 -103.45
CA LEU A 25 -62.27 47.55 -102.71
C LEU A 25 -61.10 47.85 -103.66
N PRO A 26 -60.07 48.55 -103.17
CA PRO A 26 -59.02 49.04 -104.04
C PRO A 26 -58.11 47.87 -104.43
N ALA A 27 -58.14 47.52 -105.71
CA ALA A 27 -57.56 46.28 -106.22
C ALA A 27 -56.06 46.14 -105.96
N GLY A 28 -55.30 47.25 -106.00
CA GLY A 28 -53.86 47.24 -105.76
C GLY A 28 -53.49 46.81 -104.33
N GLN A 29 -54.19 47.36 -103.34
CA GLN A 29 -54.00 47.04 -101.93
C GLN A 29 -54.48 45.61 -101.64
N LEU A 30 -55.65 45.23 -102.15
CA LEU A 30 -56.18 43.88 -102.00
C LEU A 30 -55.21 42.83 -102.56
N HIS A 31 -54.62 43.10 -103.72
CA HIS A 31 -53.63 42.23 -104.32
C HIS A 31 -52.33 42.16 -103.49
N ALA A 32 -51.89 43.26 -102.88
CA ALA A 32 -50.73 43.28 -102.00
C ALA A 32 -50.97 42.45 -100.73
N ASP A 33 -52.13 42.58 -100.08
CA ASP A 33 -52.48 41.77 -98.91
C ASP A 33 -52.63 40.28 -99.27
N PHE A 34 -53.27 39.93 -100.39
CA PHE A 34 -53.32 38.54 -100.85
C PHE A 34 -51.94 37.97 -101.18
N SER A 35 -51.04 38.78 -101.74
CA SER A 35 -49.65 38.37 -102.00
C SER A 35 -48.88 38.11 -100.71
N GLN A 36 -49.09 38.93 -99.67
CA GLN A 36 -48.50 38.74 -98.35
C GLN A 36 -49.07 37.51 -97.62
N ILE A 37 -50.38 37.27 -97.74
CA ILE A 37 -51.01 36.05 -97.23
C ILE A 37 -50.41 34.83 -97.95
N ALA A 38 -50.33 34.84 -99.28
CA ALA A 38 -49.75 33.76 -100.06
C ALA A 38 -48.29 33.48 -99.68
N LEU A 39 -47.48 34.54 -99.51
CA LEU A 39 -46.11 34.44 -99.03
C LEU A 39 -46.05 33.78 -97.65
N SER A 40 -46.82 34.29 -96.68
CA SER A 40 -46.86 33.74 -95.31
C SER A 40 -47.29 32.28 -95.31
N THR A 41 -48.33 31.91 -96.06
CA THR A 41 -48.80 30.52 -96.16
C THR A 41 -47.79 29.61 -96.83
N ASN A 42 -47.09 30.08 -97.87
CA ASN A 42 -46.05 29.30 -98.54
C ASN A 42 -44.86 29.08 -97.61
N GLU A 43 -44.41 30.11 -96.90
CA GLU A 43 -43.33 29.98 -95.92
C GLU A 43 -43.70 29.05 -94.76
N ILE A 44 -44.96 29.07 -94.30
CA ILE A 44 -45.47 28.10 -93.29
C ILE A 44 -45.39 26.67 -93.84
N VAL A 45 -45.84 26.45 -95.07
CA VAL A 45 -45.79 25.12 -95.70
C VAL A 45 -44.34 24.64 -95.86
N GLU A 46 -43.44 25.51 -96.32
CA GLU A 46 -42.01 25.19 -96.43
C GLU A 46 -41.36 24.92 -95.08
N PHE A 47 -41.75 25.66 -94.03
CA PHE A 47 -41.28 25.41 -92.68
C PHE A 47 -41.78 24.07 -92.14
N LEU A 48 -43.05 23.73 -92.35
CA LEU A 48 -43.61 22.44 -91.92
C LEU A 48 -42.89 21.26 -92.61
N LYS A 49 -42.55 21.39 -93.90
CA LYS A 49 -41.78 20.36 -94.64
C LYS A 49 -40.41 20.05 -94.01
N THR A 50 -39.87 20.94 -93.18
CA THR A 50 -38.62 20.67 -92.44
C THR A 50 -38.80 19.68 -91.29
N SER A 51 -40.03 19.51 -90.78
CA SER A 51 -40.34 18.73 -89.58
C SER A 51 -41.29 17.55 -89.83
N ILE A 52 -42.12 17.60 -90.89
CA ILE A 52 -43.08 16.55 -91.25
C ILE A 52 -42.98 16.16 -92.72
N ARG A 53 -43.24 14.89 -93.02
CA ARG A 53 -43.34 14.33 -94.37
C ARG A 53 -44.77 14.40 -94.88
N ALA A 54 -44.94 14.21 -96.19
CA ALA A 54 -46.24 14.19 -96.84
C ALA A 54 -47.15 13.04 -96.37
N ASP A 55 -46.60 11.97 -95.78
CA ASP A 55 -47.34 10.83 -95.22
C ASP A 55 -47.78 11.04 -93.76
N GLY A 56 -47.54 12.23 -93.19
CA GLY A 56 -47.89 12.56 -91.81
C GLY A 56 -46.87 12.07 -90.77
N ALA A 57 -45.81 11.38 -91.18
CA ALA A 57 -44.71 11.01 -90.29
C ALA A 57 -43.70 12.16 -90.11
N LEU A 58 -42.85 12.07 -89.09
CA LEU A 58 -41.75 13.01 -88.88
C LEU A 58 -40.75 12.95 -90.04
N ALA A 59 -40.14 14.11 -90.36
CA ALA A 59 -39.10 14.19 -91.38
C ALA A 59 -37.88 13.34 -90.98
N ASN A 60 -37.23 12.71 -91.96
CA ASN A 60 -36.03 11.92 -91.68
C ASN A 60 -34.96 12.81 -91.02
N LYS A 61 -34.32 12.33 -89.96
CA LYS A 61 -33.32 13.08 -89.15
C LYS A 61 -33.86 14.33 -88.44
N SER A 62 -35.18 14.49 -88.32
CA SER A 62 -35.78 15.59 -87.54
C SER A 62 -35.75 15.35 -86.03
N VAL A 63 -35.57 14.10 -85.61
CA VAL A 63 -35.40 13.71 -84.21
C VAL A 63 -33.93 13.37 -83.95
N SER A 64 -33.27 14.15 -83.10
CA SER A 64 -31.90 13.93 -82.63
C SER A 64 -31.87 13.35 -81.21
N ARG A 65 -30.73 12.77 -80.82
CA ARG A 65 -30.55 12.05 -79.55
C ARG A 65 -30.92 12.91 -78.32
N ASP A 66 -30.57 14.19 -78.34
CA ASP A 66 -30.84 15.16 -77.26
C ASP A 66 -32.34 15.47 -77.07
N GLN A 67 -33.19 15.08 -78.03
CA GLN A 67 -34.64 15.25 -77.95
C GLN A 67 -35.34 14.03 -77.32
N LEU A 68 -34.60 12.96 -77.02
CA LEU A 68 -35.13 11.71 -76.48
C LEU A 68 -34.60 11.48 -75.05
N THR A 69 -35.47 10.97 -74.17
CA THR A 69 -35.07 10.52 -72.83
C THR A 69 -34.25 9.23 -72.91
N ASN A 70 -33.39 8.97 -71.92
CA ASN A 70 -32.61 7.73 -71.84
C ASN A 70 -33.49 6.47 -71.90
N ASP A 71 -34.70 6.45 -71.33
CA ASP A 71 -35.63 5.31 -71.44
C ASP A 71 -36.04 4.99 -72.89
N VAL A 72 -36.34 6.02 -73.68
CA VAL A 72 -36.70 5.87 -75.10
C VAL A 72 -35.47 5.48 -75.92
N LEU A 73 -34.31 6.08 -75.64
CA LEU A 73 -33.04 5.75 -76.27
C LEU A 73 -32.63 4.29 -76.00
N ASN A 74 -32.81 3.82 -74.77
CA ASN A 74 -32.62 2.41 -74.37
C ASN A 74 -33.55 1.48 -75.16
N GLY A 75 -34.83 1.86 -75.30
CA GLY A 75 -35.83 1.09 -76.02
C GLY A 75 -35.55 0.93 -77.51
N VAL A 76 -34.78 1.84 -78.13
CA VAL A 76 -34.35 1.75 -79.54
C VAL A 76 -32.92 1.23 -79.71
N GLY A 77 -32.26 0.80 -78.62
CA GLY A 77 -30.95 0.16 -78.65
C GLY A 77 -29.74 1.11 -78.62
N ASP A 78 -29.88 2.35 -78.13
CA ASP A 78 -28.75 3.26 -77.92
C ASP A 78 -27.88 2.75 -76.75
N THR A 79 -26.66 2.35 -77.06
CA THR A 79 -25.73 1.77 -76.07
C THR A 79 -25.14 2.80 -75.11
N THR A 80 -25.18 4.09 -75.45
CA THR A 80 -24.66 5.15 -74.57
C THR A 80 -25.64 5.44 -73.46
N ALA A 81 -26.93 5.60 -73.79
CA ALA A 81 -28.00 5.73 -72.80
C ALA A 81 -28.09 4.50 -71.89
N LEU A 82 -27.85 3.30 -72.43
CA LEU A 82 -27.83 2.06 -71.66
C LEU A 82 -26.70 2.08 -70.62
N ASN A 83 -25.49 2.47 -71.03
CA ASN A 83 -24.34 2.56 -70.14
C ASN A 83 -24.53 3.62 -69.05
N GLU A 84 -25.12 4.78 -69.37
CA GLU A 84 -25.46 5.82 -68.40
C GLU A 84 -26.46 5.30 -67.35
N THR A 85 -27.52 4.63 -67.81
CA THR A 85 -28.55 4.02 -66.92
C THR A 85 -27.94 2.93 -66.03
N MET A 86 -27.04 2.11 -66.58
CA MET A 86 -26.34 1.07 -65.83
C MET A 86 -25.37 1.64 -64.79
N ALA A 87 -24.69 2.74 -65.10
CA ALA A 87 -23.80 3.42 -64.16
C ALA A 87 -24.58 4.00 -62.97
N GLU A 88 -25.72 4.66 -63.22
CA GLU A 88 -26.59 5.14 -62.14
C GLU A 88 -27.12 3.99 -61.27
N ALA A 89 -27.57 2.89 -61.90
CA ALA A 89 -28.02 1.71 -61.17
C ALA A 89 -26.90 1.08 -60.31
N GLN A 90 -25.66 1.10 -60.81
CA GLN A 90 -24.49 0.64 -60.07
C GLN A 90 -24.20 1.53 -58.84
N ASP A 91 -24.28 2.85 -58.99
CA ASP A 91 -24.11 3.79 -57.87
C ASP A 91 -25.17 3.59 -56.79
N TYR A 92 -26.44 3.40 -57.17
CA TYR A 92 -27.51 3.06 -56.22
C TYR A 92 -27.25 1.72 -55.51
N ALA A 93 -26.76 0.71 -56.21
CA ALA A 93 -26.42 -0.58 -55.62
C ALA A 93 -25.26 -0.47 -54.61
N ILE A 94 -24.24 0.33 -54.92
CA ILE A 94 -23.11 0.62 -54.01
C ILE A 94 -23.62 1.37 -52.76
N ALA A 95 -24.48 2.38 -52.93
CA ALA A 95 -25.05 3.12 -51.82
C ALA A 95 -25.90 2.23 -50.90
N ALA A 96 -26.68 1.30 -51.46
CA ALA A 96 -27.45 0.32 -50.70
C ALA A 96 -26.54 -0.66 -49.94
N ALA A 97 -25.46 -1.13 -50.57
CA ALA A 97 -24.49 -2.01 -49.92
C ALA A 97 -23.79 -1.31 -48.74
N ASN A 98 -23.37 -0.06 -48.91
CA ASN A 98 -22.77 0.74 -47.83
C ASN A 98 -23.75 0.94 -46.67
N SER A 99 -25.02 1.25 -46.97
CA SER A 99 -26.07 1.42 -45.95
C SER A 99 -26.31 0.13 -45.13
N ALA A 100 -26.19 -1.04 -45.76
CA ALA A 100 -26.29 -2.33 -45.09
C ALA A 100 -25.09 -2.59 -44.16
N VAL A 101 -23.87 -2.23 -44.60
CA VAL A 101 -22.66 -2.32 -43.77
C VAL A 101 -22.77 -1.40 -42.55
N ASP A 102 -23.21 -0.15 -42.73
CA ASP A 102 -23.42 0.80 -41.64
C ASP A 102 -24.45 0.27 -40.62
N SER A 103 -25.55 -0.29 -41.12
CA SER A 103 -26.58 -0.91 -40.27
C SER A 103 -26.01 -2.09 -39.45
N SER A 104 -25.17 -2.93 -40.06
CA SER A 104 -24.53 -4.06 -39.36
C SER A 104 -23.53 -3.60 -38.29
N THR A 105 -22.82 -2.50 -38.56
CA THR A 105 -21.87 -1.88 -37.63
C THR A 105 -22.61 -1.28 -36.44
N PHE A 106 -23.72 -0.58 -36.69
CA PHE A 106 -24.57 -0.03 -35.65
C PHE A 106 -25.18 -1.12 -34.76
N ALA A 107 -25.64 -2.23 -35.35
CA ALA A 107 -26.14 -3.37 -34.58
C ALA A 107 -25.07 -3.97 -33.66
N SER A 108 -23.83 -4.10 -34.16
CA SER A 108 -22.69 -4.60 -33.36
C SER A 108 -22.31 -3.65 -32.21
N ALA A 109 -22.33 -2.34 -32.47
CA ALA A 109 -22.10 -1.32 -31.43
C ALA A 109 -23.20 -1.33 -30.36
N SER A 110 -24.45 -1.52 -30.76
CA SER A 110 -25.60 -1.66 -29.86
C SER A 110 -25.47 -2.91 -28.96
N ALA A 111 -25.09 -4.05 -29.54
CA ALA A 111 -24.84 -5.28 -28.77
C ALA A 111 -23.69 -5.13 -27.75
N THR A 112 -22.63 -4.40 -28.14
CA THR A 112 -21.51 -4.09 -27.24
C THR A 112 -21.96 -3.20 -26.09
N SER A 113 -22.77 -2.18 -26.38
CA SER A 113 -23.34 -1.28 -25.37
C SER A 113 -24.25 -2.01 -24.38
N ALA A 114 -25.06 -2.95 -24.86
CA ALA A 114 -25.89 -3.80 -24.01
C ALA A 114 -25.04 -4.68 -23.07
N THR A 115 -23.93 -5.23 -23.58
CA THR A 115 -22.99 -6.02 -22.77
C THR A 115 -22.33 -5.17 -21.67
N ALA A 116 -21.92 -3.94 -21.99
CA ALA A 116 -21.35 -3.01 -21.01
C ALA A 116 -22.37 -2.62 -19.92
N ALA A 117 -23.64 -2.42 -20.29
CA ALA A 117 -24.72 -2.16 -19.33
C ALA A 117 -24.93 -3.34 -18.37
N ALA A 118 -24.89 -4.58 -18.86
CA ALA A 118 -24.98 -5.78 -18.03
C ALA A 118 -23.80 -5.91 -17.05
N GLY A 119 -22.57 -5.58 -17.50
CA GLY A 119 -21.40 -5.53 -16.62
C GLY A 119 -21.55 -4.48 -15.51
N SER A 120 -22.08 -3.30 -15.84
CA SER A 120 -22.34 -2.23 -14.89
C SER A 120 -23.37 -2.64 -13.83
N ALA A 121 -24.44 -3.33 -14.23
CA ALA A 121 -25.45 -3.86 -13.30
C ALA A 121 -24.84 -4.90 -12.33
N THR A 122 -23.94 -5.75 -12.82
CA THR A 122 -23.23 -6.73 -11.99
C THR A 122 -22.31 -6.06 -10.96
N ALA A 123 -21.58 -5.01 -11.35
CA ALA A 123 -20.74 -4.24 -10.43
C ALA A 123 -21.55 -3.52 -9.34
N ALA A 124 -22.72 -2.98 -9.69
CA ALA A 124 -23.64 -2.37 -8.74
C ALA A 124 -24.15 -3.38 -7.70
N ALA A 125 -24.50 -4.60 -8.13
CA ALA A 125 -24.89 -5.68 -7.22
C ALA A 125 -23.76 -6.11 -6.26
N GLY A 126 -22.51 -6.16 -6.76
CA GLY A 126 -21.34 -6.42 -5.92
C GLY A 126 -21.12 -5.34 -4.85
N SER A 127 -21.32 -4.07 -5.22
CA SER A 127 -21.21 -2.94 -4.30
C SER A 127 -22.29 -2.97 -3.21
N ALA A 128 -23.52 -3.35 -3.55
CA ALA A 128 -24.60 -3.52 -2.58
C ALA A 128 -24.30 -4.63 -1.56
N THR A 129 -23.74 -5.76 -2.01
CA THR A 129 -23.30 -6.85 -1.13
C THR A 129 -22.19 -6.40 -0.17
N ALA A 130 -21.20 -5.64 -0.66
CA ALA A 130 -20.13 -5.10 0.18
C ALA A 130 -20.65 -4.12 1.26
N ALA A 131 -21.65 -3.30 0.92
CA ALA A 131 -22.31 -2.41 1.87
C ALA A 131 -23.07 -3.19 2.96
N ALA A 132 -23.79 -4.25 2.58
CA ALA A 132 -24.47 -5.14 3.53
C ALA A 132 -23.49 -5.81 4.50
N ASN A 133 -22.36 -6.32 4.00
CA ASN A 133 -21.32 -6.91 4.84
C ASN A 133 -20.70 -5.89 5.82
N SER A 134 -20.51 -4.66 5.36
CA SER A 134 -19.99 -3.57 6.22
C SER A 134 -20.96 -3.22 7.35
N ALA A 135 -22.28 -3.21 7.07
CA ALA A 135 -23.31 -3.01 8.08
C ALA A 135 -23.31 -4.13 9.14
N THR A 136 -23.18 -5.40 8.70
CA THR A 136 -23.05 -6.54 9.61
C THR A 136 -21.83 -6.42 10.51
N SER A 137 -20.65 -6.12 9.95
CA SER A 137 -19.42 -5.91 10.73
C SER A 137 -19.57 -4.78 11.75
N SER A 138 -20.23 -3.68 11.37
CA SER A 138 -20.53 -2.58 12.30
C SER A 138 -21.39 -3.02 13.48
N SER A 139 -22.42 -3.85 13.25
CA SER A 139 -23.25 -4.41 14.33
C SER A 139 -22.46 -5.32 15.28
N THR A 140 -21.52 -6.10 14.75
CA THR A 140 -20.62 -6.96 15.54
C THR A 140 -19.68 -6.13 16.39
N TYR A 141 -19.07 -5.08 15.84
CA TYR A 141 -18.20 -4.18 16.60
C TYR A 141 -18.96 -3.45 17.71
N ALA A 142 -20.19 -3.01 17.48
CA ALA A 142 -21.04 -2.42 18.51
C ALA A 142 -21.32 -3.40 19.66
N SER A 143 -21.63 -4.66 19.33
CA SER A 143 -21.87 -5.73 20.33
C SER A 143 -20.61 -6.05 21.15
N ASN A 144 -19.45 -6.12 20.49
CA ASN A 144 -18.16 -6.33 21.15
C ASN A 144 -17.81 -5.15 22.07
N SER A 145 -18.02 -3.92 21.62
CA SER A 145 -17.79 -2.71 22.43
C SER A 145 -18.66 -2.69 23.69
N ALA A 146 -19.94 -3.04 23.57
CA ALA A 146 -20.83 -3.17 24.73
C ALA A 146 -20.35 -4.24 25.73
N SER A 147 -19.83 -5.36 25.21
CA SER A 147 -19.29 -6.46 26.04
C SER A 147 -17.97 -6.08 26.73
N SER A 148 -17.10 -5.32 26.05
CA SER A 148 -15.89 -4.79 26.67
C SER A 148 -16.20 -3.73 27.74
N ALA A 149 -17.22 -2.90 27.54
CA ALA A 149 -17.64 -1.91 28.51
C ALA A 149 -18.19 -2.56 29.80
N SER A 150 -18.98 -3.63 29.69
CA SER A 150 -19.47 -4.37 30.86
C SER A 150 -18.33 -5.09 31.61
N ALA A 151 -17.36 -5.66 30.89
CA ALA A 151 -16.17 -6.26 31.51
C ALA A 151 -15.27 -5.22 32.20
N ALA A 152 -15.10 -4.03 31.61
CA ALA A 152 -14.35 -2.93 32.23
C ALA A 152 -15.03 -2.41 33.50
N ALA A 153 -16.36 -2.28 33.50
CA ALA A 153 -17.12 -1.90 34.69
C ALA A 153 -17.00 -2.93 35.82
N ALA A 154 -17.04 -4.22 35.49
CA ALA A 154 -16.80 -5.30 36.47
C ALA A 154 -15.37 -5.25 37.03
N SER A 155 -14.38 -4.95 36.19
CA SER A 155 -12.96 -4.89 36.57
C SER A 155 -12.65 -3.67 37.46
N ALA A 156 -13.32 -2.54 37.24
CA ALA A 156 -13.20 -1.34 38.07
C ALA A 156 -13.71 -1.55 39.50
N SER A 157 -14.61 -2.51 39.73
CA SER A 157 -15.08 -2.87 41.08
C SER A 157 -14.07 -3.68 41.91
N VAL A 158 -13.03 -4.24 41.28
CA VAL A 158 -12.03 -5.12 41.95
C VAL A 158 -10.79 -4.34 42.41
N VAL A 159 -10.63 -3.07 41.99
CA VAL A 159 -9.47 -2.24 42.32
C VAL A 159 -9.85 -1.20 43.38
N ALA A 160 -9.84 -1.56 44.67
CA ALA A 160 -9.41 -0.68 45.77
C ALA A 160 -9.66 -1.19 47.22
N GLY A 161 -10.01 -2.44 47.53
CA GLY A 161 -10.05 -2.90 48.94
C GLY A 161 -11.30 -3.70 49.29
N ASN A 162 -11.41 -4.11 50.55
CA ASN A 162 -12.51 -4.95 51.04
C ASN A 162 -13.80 -4.13 51.08
N LEU A 163 -14.89 -4.68 50.52
CA LEU A 163 -16.18 -4.00 50.48
C LEU A 163 -16.87 -4.07 51.84
N TYR A 164 -17.45 -2.95 52.27
CA TYR A 164 -18.29 -2.86 53.46
C TYR A 164 -19.42 -1.84 53.23
N ALA A 165 -20.47 -1.90 54.04
CA ALA A 165 -21.51 -0.87 54.14
C ALA A 165 -21.37 -0.13 55.48
N PHE A 166 -21.52 1.19 55.47
CA PHE A 166 -21.49 1.97 56.71
C PHE A 166 -22.74 1.73 57.56
N ASP A 167 -22.54 1.35 58.81
CA ASP A 167 -23.60 1.28 59.82
C ASP A 167 -23.41 2.44 60.80
N SER A 168 -24.41 3.33 60.86
CA SER A 168 -24.32 4.60 61.58
C SER A 168 -24.47 4.46 63.10
N SER A 169 -24.70 3.26 63.63
CA SER A 169 -24.71 3.04 65.07
C SER A 169 -23.32 3.24 65.67
N THR A 170 -23.23 4.04 66.73
CA THR A 170 -21.98 4.26 67.47
C THR A 170 -21.76 3.27 68.61
N THR A 171 -22.68 2.32 68.79
CA THR A 171 -22.54 1.26 69.78
C THR A 171 -21.63 0.16 69.24
N MET A 172 -20.55 -0.11 69.98
CA MET A 172 -19.62 -1.20 69.68
C MET A 172 -20.26 -2.56 69.97
N ALA A 173 -20.88 -3.10 68.94
CA ALA A 173 -21.54 -4.39 68.89
C ALA A 173 -21.47 -4.91 67.44
N ALA A 174 -21.88 -6.17 67.21
CA ALA A 174 -21.89 -6.78 65.89
C ALA A 174 -22.63 -5.90 64.86
N PRO A 175 -21.97 -5.44 63.77
CA PRO A 175 -22.63 -4.87 62.61
C PRO A 175 -23.45 -5.92 61.86
N SER A 176 -24.30 -5.49 60.92
CA SER A 176 -24.89 -6.40 59.93
C SER A 176 -23.80 -7.09 59.09
N ALA A 177 -24.12 -8.19 58.42
CA ALA A 177 -23.22 -8.84 57.47
C ALA A 177 -22.69 -7.81 56.45
N GLY A 178 -21.37 -7.78 56.25
CA GLY A 178 -20.72 -6.77 55.41
C GLY A 178 -20.71 -5.35 55.97
N GLY A 179 -21.05 -5.13 57.25
CA GLY A 179 -21.14 -3.81 57.88
C GLY A 179 -19.85 -3.38 58.60
N VAL A 180 -19.64 -2.06 58.67
CA VAL A 180 -18.62 -1.43 59.52
C VAL A 180 -19.20 -0.26 60.32
N ARG A 181 -18.85 -0.17 61.61
CA ARG A 181 -19.30 0.88 62.54
C ARG A 181 -18.13 1.68 63.10
N PHE A 182 -18.39 2.94 63.41
CA PHE A 182 -17.48 3.82 64.14
C PHE A 182 -18.03 4.05 65.54
N ASN A 183 -17.22 4.02 66.59
CA ASN A 183 -17.70 4.25 67.95
C ASN A 183 -18.08 5.72 68.28
N ASN A 184 -17.97 6.62 67.32
CA ASN A 184 -18.32 8.03 67.46
C ASN A 184 -18.89 8.57 66.14
N ALA A 185 -19.89 9.45 66.21
CA ALA A 185 -20.49 10.08 65.04
C ALA A 185 -19.53 11.10 64.39
N THR A 186 -18.68 11.74 65.20
CA THR A 186 -17.63 12.63 64.70
C THR A 186 -16.41 11.78 64.36
N VAL A 187 -16.13 11.61 63.05
CA VAL A 187 -15.06 10.76 62.52
C VAL A 187 -13.69 11.05 63.16
N ALA A 188 -13.37 12.32 63.43
CA ALA A 188 -12.11 12.72 64.05
C ALA A 188 -11.93 12.27 65.52
N LEU A 189 -13.03 11.88 66.19
CA LEU A 189 -13.05 11.42 67.58
C LEU A 189 -13.23 9.90 67.70
N VAL A 190 -13.16 9.17 66.59
CA VAL A 190 -13.29 7.71 66.57
C VAL A 190 -12.03 7.06 67.14
N THR A 191 -12.22 6.18 68.12
CA THR A 191 -11.14 5.43 68.78
C THR A 191 -11.30 3.92 68.63
N ALA A 192 -12.44 3.45 68.14
CA ALA A 192 -12.68 2.05 67.83
C ALA A 192 -13.59 1.87 66.60
N LEU A 193 -13.26 0.85 65.81
CA LEU A 193 -14.04 0.41 64.64
C LEU A 193 -14.58 -1.00 64.88
N ALA A 194 -15.82 -1.25 64.48
CA ALA A 194 -16.45 -2.57 64.53
C ALA A 194 -16.61 -3.08 63.09
N PHE A 195 -15.94 -4.16 62.73
CA PHE A 195 -16.04 -4.80 61.43
C PHE A 195 -16.82 -6.11 61.54
N SER A 196 -17.81 -6.32 60.66
CA SER A 196 -18.39 -7.65 60.45
C SER A 196 -17.28 -8.66 60.08
N ALA A 197 -17.40 -9.90 60.57
CA ALA A 197 -16.51 -11.00 60.14
C ALA A 197 -16.67 -11.34 58.65
N GLN A 198 -17.79 -10.95 58.04
CA GLN A 198 -18.11 -11.13 56.64
C GLN A 198 -17.93 -9.83 55.86
N SER A 199 -17.38 -9.89 54.65
CA SER A 199 -17.28 -8.72 53.77
C SER A 199 -18.64 -8.37 53.14
N GLY A 200 -18.70 -7.19 52.53
CA GLY A 200 -19.81 -6.72 51.70
C GLY A 200 -19.79 -7.26 50.26
N ASP A 201 -18.90 -8.19 49.93
CA ASP A 201 -18.91 -8.86 48.63
C ASP A 201 -20.17 -9.74 48.49
N VAL A 202 -20.55 -10.02 47.24
CA VAL A 202 -21.69 -10.89 46.93
C VAL A 202 -21.50 -12.24 47.61
N GLY A 203 -22.49 -12.66 48.40
CA GLY A 203 -22.43 -13.89 49.20
C GLY A 203 -21.80 -13.75 50.59
N ASN A 204 -21.40 -12.54 50.99
CA ASN A 204 -20.86 -12.21 52.31
C ASN A 204 -19.78 -13.19 52.82
N PRO A 205 -18.68 -13.38 52.06
CA PRO A 205 -17.63 -14.32 52.44
C PRO A 205 -16.99 -13.93 53.77
N ASN A 206 -16.65 -14.94 54.58
CA ASN A 206 -15.98 -14.73 55.86
C ASN A 206 -14.50 -14.35 55.62
N ILE A 207 -14.10 -13.21 56.16
CA ILE A 207 -12.72 -12.68 56.09
C ILE A 207 -12.14 -12.38 57.49
N SER A 208 -12.69 -12.97 58.56
CA SER A 208 -12.29 -12.69 59.94
C SER A 208 -10.80 -13.00 60.20
N ALA A 209 -10.29 -14.07 59.59
CA ALA A 209 -8.88 -14.45 59.70
C ALA A 209 -7.96 -13.37 59.12
N PHE A 210 -8.36 -12.75 58.00
CA PHE A 210 -7.61 -11.66 57.39
C PHE A 210 -7.68 -10.39 58.24
N LEU A 211 -8.86 -10.00 58.72
CA LEU A 211 -9.04 -8.85 59.60
C LEU A 211 -8.24 -8.96 60.91
N ALA A 212 -8.14 -10.18 61.47
CA ALA A 212 -7.33 -10.43 62.66
C ALA A 212 -5.84 -10.09 62.47
N THR A 213 -5.34 -10.18 61.22
CA THR A 213 -3.94 -9.81 60.92
C THR A 213 -3.68 -8.31 61.04
N TRP A 214 -4.70 -7.45 60.99
CA TRP A 214 -4.52 -5.99 60.88
C TRP A 214 -3.92 -5.36 62.15
N GLY A 215 -4.05 -6.02 63.29
CA GLY A 215 -3.42 -5.62 64.56
C GLY A 215 -2.22 -6.49 64.95
N ALA A 216 -1.75 -7.37 64.07
CA ALA A 216 -0.74 -8.36 64.43
C ALA A 216 0.70 -7.81 64.43
N SER A 217 0.96 -6.60 63.91
CA SER A 217 2.30 -6.00 63.95
C SER A 217 2.69 -5.74 65.40
N ASN A 218 3.92 -6.07 65.81
CA ASN A 218 4.44 -5.84 67.15
C ASN A 218 4.83 -4.37 67.41
N ASN A 219 4.69 -3.49 66.42
CA ASN A 219 4.91 -2.05 66.59
C ASN A 219 3.77 -1.43 67.41
N GLY A 220 4.03 -1.22 68.70
CA GLY A 220 3.03 -0.78 69.68
C GLY A 220 2.47 0.64 69.47
N THR A 221 3.05 1.45 68.60
CA THR A 221 2.59 2.82 68.32
C THR A 221 1.83 2.95 67.00
N SER A 222 2.12 2.08 66.02
CA SER A 222 1.38 1.98 64.76
C SER A 222 1.47 0.57 64.21
N ARG A 223 0.37 -0.19 64.24
CA ARG A 223 0.31 -1.58 63.75
C ARG A 223 -0.07 -1.65 62.26
N GLY A 224 -0.59 -0.56 61.73
CA GLY A 224 -0.94 -0.37 60.33
C GLY A 224 -1.92 0.78 60.16
N THR A 225 -2.23 1.11 58.92
CA THR A 225 -3.13 2.21 58.54
C THR A 225 -4.33 1.63 57.82
N ILE A 226 -5.54 2.01 58.25
CA ILE A 226 -6.79 1.70 57.59
C ILE A 226 -7.27 2.96 56.87
N THR A 227 -7.55 2.86 55.58
CA THR A 227 -8.22 3.92 54.80
C THR A 227 -9.57 3.42 54.33
N ILE A 228 -10.62 4.15 54.70
CA ILE A 228 -12.02 3.88 54.35
C ILE A 228 -12.48 4.97 53.40
N ARG A 229 -12.97 4.59 52.23
CA ARG A 229 -13.38 5.54 51.18
C ARG A 229 -14.77 5.21 50.68
N LYS A 230 -15.61 6.23 50.47
CA LYS A 230 -16.96 6.04 49.90
C LYS A 230 -16.87 5.70 48.41
N ILE A 231 -17.56 4.64 48.01
CA ILE A 231 -17.68 4.22 46.61
C ILE A 231 -18.65 5.18 45.90
N GLY A 232 -18.25 5.66 44.72
CA GLY A 232 -19.02 6.65 43.93
C GLY A 232 -18.78 8.12 44.30
N SER A 233 -18.25 8.43 45.49
CA SER A 233 -17.84 9.79 45.88
C SER A 233 -16.59 9.74 46.75
N PRO A 234 -15.43 9.43 46.15
CA PRO A 234 -14.31 8.98 46.95
C PRO A 234 -13.56 10.16 47.61
N ALA A 235 -13.92 11.41 47.29
CA ALA A 235 -13.54 12.58 48.08
C ALA A 235 -14.01 12.50 49.55
N THR A 236 -14.98 11.62 49.87
CA THR A 236 -15.36 11.25 51.23
C THR A 236 -14.53 10.06 51.72
N PHE A 237 -13.70 10.27 52.74
CA PHE A 237 -12.80 9.25 53.27
C PHE A 237 -12.43 9.48 54.74
N ALA A 238 -11.94 8.43 55.39
CA ALA A 238 -11.31 8.49 56.70
C ALA A 238 -10.12 7.53 56.78
N THR A 239 -9.03 7.99 57.37
CA THR A 239 -7.80 7.24 57.57
C THR A 239 -7.48 7.16 59.06
N PHE A 240 -7.19 5.95 59.52
CA PHE A 240 -6.94 5.62 60.91
C PHE A 240 -5.67 4.80 61.06
N THR A 241 -4.93 5.01 62.15
CA THR A 241 -3.84 4.13 62.57
C THR A 241 -4.37 3.10 63.54
N VAL A 242 -4.05 1.82 63.34
CA VAL A 242 -4.36 0.73 64.27
C VAL A 242 -3.37 0.76 65.43
N THR A 243 -3.87 0.85 66.67
CA THR A 243 -3.04 1.08 67.86
C THR A 243 -2.89 -0.14 68.75
N ALA A 244 -3.80 -1.12 68.66
CA ALA A 244 -3.77 -2.35 69.45
C ALA A 244 -4.01 -3.61 68.62
N ALA A 245 -3.80 -4.77 69.22
CA ALA A 245 -4.21 -6.04 68.63
C ALA A 245 -5.73 -6.07 68.40
N VAL A 246 -6.17 -6.75 67.35
CA VAL A 246 -7.59 -6.88 67.01
C VAL A 246 -8.27 -7.81 68.02
N THR A 247 -9.40 -7.38 68.57
CA THR A 247 -10.23 -8.24 69.42
C THR A 247 -11.24 -8.98 68.55
N ASN A 248 -11.19 -10.31 68.58
CA ASN A 248 -12.13 -11.15 67.85
C ASN A 248 -13.34 -11.50 68.74
N ASN A 249 -14.52 -11.00 68.37
CA ASN A 249 -15.78 -11.25 69.08
C ASN A 249 -16.64 -12.30 68.35
N THR A 250 -16.01 -13.25 67.65
CA THR A 250 -16.59 -14.34 66.85
C THR A 250 -17.28 -13.90 65.56
N THR A 251 -18.39 -13.16 65.64
CA THR A 251 -19.17 -12.71 64.46
C THR A 251 -18.71 -11.35 63.94
N TRP A 252 -17.86 -10.66 64.69
CA TRP A 252 -17.32 -9.34 64.35
C TRP A 252 -15.97 -9.12 65.05
N LEU A 253 -15.21 -8.13 64.57
CA LEU A 253 -13.90 -7.77 65.10
C LEU A 253 -13.87 -6.30 65.52
N GLN A 254 -13.28 -6.03 66.66
CA GLN A 254 -13.04 -4.68 67.17
C GLN A 254 -11.59 -4.28 66.93
N LEU A 255 -11.39 -3.13 66.31
CA LEU A 255 -10.08 -2.55 66.07
C LEU A 255 -9.96 -1.25 66.86
N SER A 256 -8.96 -1.17 67.73
CA SER A 256 -8.60 0.10 68.40
C SER A 256 -7.79 0.95 67.44
N VAL A 257 -8.20 2.20 67.26
CA VAL A 257 -7.63 3.08 66.25
C VAL A 257 -7.40 4.50 66.76
N ALA A 258 -6.56 5.25 66.06
CA ALA A 258 -6.41 6.69 66.21
C ALA A 258 -6.66 7.37 64.85
N TYR A 259 -7.42 8.46 64.84
CA TYR A 259 -7.69 9.24 63.64
C TYR A 259 -6.42 9.90 63.09
N VAL A 260 -6.24 9.86 61.76
CA VAL A 260 -5.14 10.49 61.05
C VAL A 260 -5.65 11.65 60.19
N ALA A 261 -6.59 11.37 59.29
CA ALA A 261 -7.13 12.34 58.34
C ALA A 261 -8.47 11.87 57.79
N GLY A 262 -9.26 12.76 57.22
CA GLY A 262 -10.57 12.45 56.69
C GLY A 262 -11.28 13.68 56.14
N ASN A 263 -12.28 13.45 55.30
CA ASN A 263 -13.10 14.48 54.68
C ASN A 263 -14.52 13.96 54.41
N GLY A 264 -15.51 14.84 54.53
CA GLY A 264 -16.93 14.53 54.33
C GLY A 264 -17.57 13.75 55.48
N THR A 265 -18.78 13.25 55.26
CA THR A 265 -19.58 12.51 56.25
C THR A 265 -20.09 11.21 55.65
N PHE A 266 -20.07 10.14 56.43
CA PHE A 266 -20.64 8.84 56.05
C PHE A 266 -22.10 8.75 56.51
N SER A 267 -22.97 8.25 55.64
CA SER A 267 -24.38 8.01 55.92
C SER A 267 -24.68 6.52 55.97
N ALA A 268 -25.75 6.12 56.68
CA ALA A 268 -26.15 4.73 56.77
C ALA A 268 -26.30 4.08 55.38
N ALA A 269 -25.81 2.85 55.25
CA ALA A 269 -25.75 2.06 54.02
C ALA A 269 -24.86 2.61 52.90
N ASP A 270 -24.04 3.64 53.15
CA ASP A 270 -23.01 4.06 52.18
C ASP A 270 -22.08 2.88 51.87
N ALA A 271 -21.88 2.61 50.57
CA ALA A 271 -20.93 1.59 50.11
C ALA A 271 -19.50 2.08 50.29
N LEU A 272 -18.66 1.27 50.93
CA LEU A 272 -17.32 1.60 51.34
C LEU A 272 -16.30 0.64 50.76
N SER A 273 -15.14 1.18 50.40
CA SER A 273 -13.94 0.42 50.13
C SER A 273 -12.96 0.61 51.29
N VAL A 274 -12.51 -0.50 51.87
CA VAL A 274 -11.63 -0.51 53.04
C VAL A 274 -10.28 -1.13 52.68
N GLN A 275 -9.25 -0.30 52.79
CA GLN A 275 -7.86 -0.69 52.58
C GLN A 275 -7.13 -0.74 53.91
N PHE A 276 -6.29 -1.75 54.07
CA PHE A 276 -5.35 -1.83 55.17
C PHE A 276 -3.93 -1.92 54.60
N THR A 277 -3.03 -1.12 55.16
CA THR A 277 -1.59 -1.21 54.92
C THR A 277 -0.93 -1.53 56.25
N ARG A 278 -0.29 -2.70 56.33
CA ARG A 278 0.39 -3.14 57.56
C ARG A 278 1.63 -2.28 57.82
N THR A 279 1.84 -1.88 59.07
CA THR A 279 3.17 -1.40 59.49
C THR A 279 4.09 -2.60 59.66
N GLY A 280 5.32 -2.52 59.16
CA GLY A 280 6.31 -3.56 59.40
C GLY A 280 6.48 -3.87 60.89
N GLU A 281 6.94 -5.07 61.21
CA GLU A 281 7.33 -5.38 62.59
C GLU A 281 8.39 -4.38 63.05
N ALA A 282 8.32 -3.92 64.30
CA ALA A 282 9.42 -3.25 64.97
C ALA A 282 10.65 -4.14 64.86
N GLY A 283 11.70 -3.63 64.24
CA GLY A 283 12.96 -4.35 64.10
C GLY A 283 13.48 -4.76 65.46
N THR A 284 13.88 -6.03 65.59
CA THR A 284 14.74 -6.43 66.69
C THR A 284 16.05 -5.68 66.51
N GLY A 285 16.49 -4.93 67.53
CA GLY A 285 17.80 -4.26 67.49
C GLY A 285 18.88 -5.24 67.01
N LEU A 286 19.75 -4.77 66.12
CA LEU A 286 20.73 -5.60 65.40
C LEU A 286 21.50 -6.52 66.35
N LEU A 287 21.29 -7.83 66.23
CA LEU A 287 22.28 -8.82 66.64
C LEU A 287 23.29 -8.95 65.47
N PRO A 288 24.58 -8.64 65.69
CA PRO A 288 25.55 -8.52 64.60
C PRO A 288 26.07 -9.89 64.18
N VAL A 289 25.32 -10.67 63.39
CA VAL A 289 25.87 -11.79 62.62
C VAL A 289 25.07 -12.02 61.32
N ASN A 290 25.62 -11.48 60.23
CA ASN A 290 25.71 -12.02 58.87
C ASN A 290 24.75 -13.15 58.44
N ASN A 291 23.87 -12.86 57.47
CA ASN A 291 23.59 -13.80 56.39
C ASN A 291 23.27 -13.07 55.08
N LEU A 292 24.30 -12.49 54.44
CA LEU A 292 24.24 -12.02 53.05
C LEU A 292 24.59 -13.13 52.04
N SER A 293 24.48 -14.40 52.43
CA SER A 293 24.88 -15.52 51.55
C SER A 293 24.06 -15.56 50.26
N ASP A 294 22.81 -15.09 50.27
CA ASP A 294 21.93 -15.03 49.08
C ASP A 294 22.28 -13.92 48.07
N VAL A 295 23.17 -12.97 48.42
CA VAL A 295 23.62 -11.89 47.50
C VAL A 295 25.03 -12.12 46.97
N SER A 296 25.71 -13.19 47.41
CA SER A 296 27.06 -13.53 46.98
C SER A 296 27.14 -14.21 45.61
N SER A 297 25.99 -14.60 45.04
CA SER A 297 25.87 -15.25 43.72
C SER A 297 24.78 -14.56 42.91
N VAL A 298 25.18 -13.64 42.01
CA VAL A 298 24.30 -13.05 40.98
C VAL A 298 23.49 -14.12 40.23
N PRO A 299 24.05 -15.32 39.89
CA PRO A 299 23.28 -16.40 39.26
C PRO A 299 22.14 -16.99 40.12
N THR A 300 22.25 -16.97 41.45
CA THR A 300 21.22 -17.54 42.34
C THR A 300 20.08 -16.54 42.56
N ALA A 301 20.40 -15.25 42.69
CA ALA A 301 19.40 -14.18 42.79
C ALA A 301 18.50 -14.09 41.53
N VAL A 302 19.07 -14.32 40.35
CA VAL A 302 18.33 -14.33 39.07
C VAL A 302 17.42 -15.57 38.93
N ARG A 303 17.82 -16.73 39.49
CA ARG A 303 16.99 -17.95 39.48
C ARG A 303 15.72 -17.84 40.33
N ASN A 304 15.81 -17.17 41.48
CA ASN A 304 14.69 -17.09 42.43
C ASN A 304 13.64 -16.03 42.06
N LEU A 305 13.96 -15.10 41.15
CA LEU A 305 13.10 -14.00 40.73
C LEU A 305 12.56 -14.13 39.29
N ALA A 306 12.97 -15.17 38.54
CA ALA A 306 12.48 -15.38 37.19
C ALA A 306 11.10 -16.05 37.21
N PRO A 307 10.06 -15.50 36.55
CA PRO A 307 8.79 -16.20 36.39
C PRO A 307 9.01 -17.48 35.55
N THR A 308 8.32 -18.56 35.87
CA THR A 308 8.34 -19.85 35.16
C THR A 308 7.94 -19.70 33.68
N ASP A 309 8.63 -20.41 32.79
CA ASP A 309 8.44 -20.37 31.33
C ASP A 309 7.12 -21.02 30.88
N LEU A 310 6.57 -20.48 29.80
CA LEU A 310 5.42 -21.06 29.12
C LEU A 310 5.89 -22.32 28.40
N ASN A 311 5.38 -23.44 28.87
CA ASN A 311 5.59 -24.81 28.41
C ASN A 311 5.62 -24.94 26.87
N LEU A 312 6.81 -24.94 26.26
CA LEU A 312 7.05 -25.49 24.94
C LEU A 312 7.87 -26.77 25.10
N SER A 313 7.27 -27.89 24.71
CA SER A 313 7.78 -29.24 24.92
C SER A 313 9.05 -29.51 24.12
N GLY A 314 10.16 -29.73 24.83
CA GLY A 314 11.42 -30.20 24.28
C GLY A 314 12.54 -29.93 25.27
N THR A 315 12.88 -30.92 26.11
CA THR A 315 13.86 -30.78 27.19
C THR A 315 15.26 -30.48 26.64
N PRO A 316 15.85 -29.28 26.89
CA PRO A 316 17.24 -28.99 26.51
C PRO A 316 18.16 -29.25 27.70
N GLY A 317 19.26 -29.97 27.47
CA GLY A 317 20.27 -30.22 28.50
C GLY A 317 21.10 -28.96 28.84
N GLY A 318 21.51 -28.85 30.11
CA GLY A 318 22.68 -28.07 30.52
C GLY A 318 22.46 -26.61 30.96
N SER A 319 22.22 -26.42 32.27
CA SER A 319 22.91 -25.47 33.16
C SER A 319 23.26 -24.03 32.69
N SER A 320 22.36 -23.25 32.09
CA SER A 320 22.52 -21.77 32.03
C SER A 320 21.18 -21.05 32.21
N PRO A 321 21.10 -19.99 33.05
CA PRO A 321 19.87 -19.23 33.26
C PRO A 321 19.53 -18.42 32.00
N ARG A 322 18.37 -18.69 31.40
CA ARG A 322 17.88 -18.05 30.17
C ARG A 322 16.99 -16.84 30.52
N ILE A 323 17.42 -15.64 30.13
CA ILE A 323 16.71 -14.38 30.41
C ILE A 323 15.59 -14.16 29.37
N LYS A 324 14.40 -13.78 29.86
CA LYS A 324 13.16 -13.62 29.08
C LYS A 324 12.94 -12.19 28.58
N SER A 325 13.84 -11.63 27.77
CA SER A 325 13.74 -10.20 27.42
C SER A 325 12.74 -9.86 26.27
N TYR A 326 12.19 -10.88 25.58
CA TYR A 326 11.34 -10.71 24.39
C TYR A 326 9.94 -11.29 24.58
N THR A 327 8.99 -10.47 25.03
CA THR A 327 7.56 -10.78 25.04
C THR A 327 6.75 -10.06 23.96
N ASP A 328 7.33 -9.22 23.09
CA ASP A 328 6.60 -8.53 22.02
C ASP A 328 7.37 -8.47 20.69
N SER A 329 6.70 -8.76 19.58
CA SER A 329 7.20 -8.65 18.20
C SER A 329 7.55 -7.22 17.76
N SER A 330 7.12 -6.21 18.52
CA SER A 330 7.40 -4.79 18.26
C SER A 330 8.83 -4.33 18.58
N ARG A 331 9.72 -5.24 19.05
CA ARG A 331 11.07 -4.91 19.55
C ARG A 331 12.25 -5.42 18.71
N VAL A 332 11.97 -6.04 17.56
CA VAL A 332 12.99 -6.65 16.68
C VAL A 332 13.75 -5.59 15.86
N VAL A 333 13.14 -4.44 15.59
CA VAL A 333 13.71 -3.40 14.71
C VAL A 333 13.49 -2.00 15.31
N PHE A 334 14.51 -1.16 15.32
CA PHE A 334 14.36 0.29 15.53
C PHE A 334 15.45 1.09 14.79
N GLY A 335 15.32 2.41 14.76
CA GLY A 335 16.31 3.29 14.13
C GLY A 335 16.12 3.42 12.62
N LYS A 336 14.92 3.14 12.10
CA LYS A 336 14.58 3.41 10.70
C LYS A 336 14.68 4.90 10.38
N GLU A 337 14.46 5.76 11.37
CA GLU A 337 14.68 7.20 11.34
C GLU A 337 16.14 7.61 11.08
N TYR A 338 17.10 6.69 11.23
CA TYR A 338 18.52 6.93 10.96
C TYR A 338 18.95 6.58 9.52
N LEU A 339 18.00 6.18 8.67
CA LEU A 339 18.26 5.75 7.30
C LEU A 339 18.11 6.86 6.26
N SER A 340 18.40 8.12 6.63
CA SER A 340 18.17 9.27 5.76
C SER A 340 18.97 9.21 4.45
N ALA A 341 20.24 8.82 4.48
CA ALA A 341 21.06 8.63 3.28
C ALA A 341 20.46 7.56 2.35
N TRP A 342 20.02 6.43 2.91
CA TRP A 342 19.33 5.37 2.17
C TRP A 342 18.01 5.84 1.54
N TYR A 343 17.12 6.46 2.31
CA TYR A 343 15.82 6.93 1.81
C TYR A 343 15.93 8.11 0.84
N ASN A 344 16.89 9.02 1.04
CA ASN A 344 17.15 10.11 0.09
C ASN A 344 17.62 9.59 -1.27
N ALA A 345 18.34 8.46 -1.30
CA ALA A 345 18.72 7.85 -2.56
C ALA A 345 17.51 7.37 -3.38
N TRP A 346 16.45 6.90 -2.72
CA TRP A 346 15.23 6.46 -3.39
C TRP A 346 14.39 7.63 -3.92
N ARG A 347 14.30 8.73 -3.16
CA ARG A 347 13.42 9.86 -3.48
C ARG A 347 13.80 10.60 -4.77
N THR A 348 15.09 10.64 -5.11
CA THR A 348 15.60 11.52 -6.17
C THR A 348 15.69 10.86 -7.55
N GLY A 349 15.19 9.64 -7.75
CA GLY A 349 15.10 8.99 -9.07
C GLY A 349 16.43 8.66 -9.76
N GLY A 350 17.57 9.14 -9.25
CA GLY A 350 18.89 8.65 -9.61
C GLY A 350 19.10 7.30 -8.94
N GLY A 351 19.38 6.26 -9.72
CA GLY A 351 19.66 4.93 -9.19
C GLY A 351 20.69 4.96 -8.06
N LEU A 352 20.65 3.95 -7.19
CA LEU A 352 21.66 3.69 -6.16
C LEU A 352 23.01 3.35 -6.83
N SER A 353 23.64 4.33 -7.48
CA SER A 353 24.93 4.22 -8.17
C SER A 353 26.10 4.10 -7.20
N ARG A 354 25.86 4.38 -5.92
CA ARG A 354 26.83 4.27 -4.83
C ARG A 354 26.73 2.88 -4.20
N PRO A 355 27.85 2.29 -3.77
CA PRO A 355 27.88 0.91 -3.32
C PRO A 355 27.04 0.69 -2.06
N ILE A 356 26.56 -0.55 -1.93
CA ILE A 356 26.03 -1.12 -0.69
C ILE A 356 27.07 -2.11 -0.21
N ILE A 357 27.55 -1.93 1.02
CA ILE A 357 28.59 -2.79 1.58
C ILE A 357 27.99 -3.64 2.68
N MET A 358 28.29 -4.93 2.60
CA MET A 358 27.95 -5.90 3.62
C MET A 358 29.22 -6.38 4.27
N ARG A 359 29.32 -6.17 5.58
CA ARG A 359 30.51 -6.49 6.36
C ARG A 359 30.09 -7.37 7.52
N GLY A 360 30.78 -8.49 7.70
CA GLY A 360 30.44 -9.44 8.74
C GLY A 360 31.41 -10.60 8.86
N ASP A 361 31.05 -11.57 9.69
CA ASP A 361 31.80 -12.81 9.85
C ASP A 361 31.38 -13.89 8.82
N SER A 362 31.63 -15.17 9.12
CA SER A 362 31.32 -16.29 8.23
C SER A 362 29.82 -16.44 7.91
N THR A 363 28.95 -15.91 8.77
CA THR A 363 27.50 -15.89 8.50
C THR A 363 27.12 -14.87 7.43
N MET A 364 27.88 -13.77 7.30
CA MET A 364 27.74 -12.83 6.19
C MET A 364 28.41 -13.36 4.91
N VAL A 365 29.49 -14.16 5.02
CA VAL A 365 30.09 -14.80 3.84
C VAL A 365 29.12 -15.81 3.21
N GLY A 366 28.41 -16.59 4.02
CA GLY A 366 27.52 -17.65 3.52
C GLY A 366 28.25 -18.98 3.24
N ASN A 367 29.33 -19.27 3.97
CA ASN A 367 30.22 -20.42 3.72
C ASN A 367 29.57 -21.81 3.78
N SER A 368 28.39 -21.96 4.38
CA SER A 368 27.69 -23.26 4.51
C SER A 368 26.46 -23.40 3.59
N LEU A 369 26.26 -22.46 2.67
CA LEU A 369 25.14 -22.51 1.73
C LEU A 369 25.39 -23.53 0.62
N SER A 370 24.37 -24.34 0.31
CA SER A 370 24.48 -25.33 -0.76
C SER A 370 24.20 -24.74 -2.14
N GLN A 371 23.51 -23.59 -2.20
CA GLN A 371 23.13 -22.90 -3.45
C GLN A 371 23.56 -21.42 -3.44
N PRO A 372 24.86 -21.11 -3.24
CA PRO A 372 25.33 -19.74 -3.01
C PRO A 372 25.04 -18.78 -4.18
N THR A 373 24.80 -19.29 -5.39
CA THR A 373 24.36 -18.49 -6.55
C THR A 373 23.00 -17.83 -6.38
N TYR A 374 22.17 -18.34 -5.46
CA TYR A 374 20.80 -17.86 -5.22
C TYR A 374 20.58 -17.42 -3.78
N THR A 375 21.32 -18.01 -2.84
CA THR A 375 21.04 -17.88 -1.41
C THR A 375 22.10 -17.09 -0.67
N SER A 376 23.15 -16.56 -1.34
CA SER A 376 24.12 -15.71 -0.66
C SER A 376 23.47 -14.39 -0.16
N PRO A 377 23.92 -13.84 0.98
CA PRO A 377 23.41 -12.60 1.54
C PRO A 377 23.22 -11.42 0.56
N ASP A 378 24.22 -11.17 -0.27
CA ASP A 378 24.21 -10.11 -1.28
C ASP A 378 23.21 -10.37 -2.40
N ILE A 379 23.12 -11.60 -2.90
CA ILE A 379 22.18 -11.98 -3.94
C ILE A 379 20.74 -11.94 -3.42
N LEU A 380 20.49 -12.43 -2.20
CA LEU A 380 19.18 -12.39 -1.57
C LEU A 380 18.72 -10.95 -1.33
N PHE A 381 19.56 -10.12 -0.73
CA PHE A 381 19.24 -8.72 -0.51
C PHE A 381 18.89 -8.01 -1.82
N ALA A 382 19.72 -8.21 -2.86
CA ALA A 382 19.47 -7.63 -4.17
C ALA A 382 18.14 -8.11 -4.77
N SER A 383 17.91 -9.43 -4.75
CA SER A 383 16.73 -10.04 -5.36
C SER A 383 15.44 -9.60 -4.67
N ILE A 384 15.42 -9.59 -3.33
CA ILE A 384 14.24 -9.20 -2.55
C ILE A 384 13.99 -7.69 -2.68
N ALA A 385 15.04 -6.85 -2.57
CA ALA A 385 14.88 -5.40 -2.72
C ALA A 385 14.38 -5.03 -4.12
N ILE A 386 14.90 -5.68 -5.17
CA ILE A 386 14.42 -5.51 -6.54
C ILE A 386 12.97 -5.98 -6.67
N GLY A 387 12.62 -7.13 -6.08
CA GLY A 387 11.23 -7.59 -5.99
C GLY A 387 10.30 -6.58 -5.33
N LYS A 388 10.81 -5.80 -4.37
CA LYS A 388 10.10 -4.70 -3.71
C LYS A 388 10.13 -3.37 -4.47
N GLY A 389 10.64 -3.36 -5.71
CA GLY A 389 10.70 -2.18 -6.56
C GLY A 389 11.95 -1.31 -6.37
N VAL A 390 12.85 -1.65 -5.44
CA VAL A 390 14.07 -0.87 -5.18
C VAL A 390 15.15 -1.24 -6.20
N ARG A 391 15.67 -0.22 -6.90
CA ARG A 391 16.65 -0.38 -7.98
C ARG A 391 18.08 -0.33 -7.45
N ILE A 392 18.69 -1.50 -7.26
CA ILE A 392 20.07 -1.65 -6.78
C ILE A 392 20.90 -2.61 -7.64
N SER A 393 22.21 -2.39 -7.66
CA SER A 393 23.17 -3.45 -8.01
C SER A 393 23.32 -4.43 -6.84
N THR A 394 23.89 -5.60 -7.13
CA THR A 394 24.27 -6.55 -6.07
C THR A 394 25.22 -5.86 -5.08
N PRO A 395 24.92 -5.89 -3.77
CA PRO A 395 25.82 -5.42 -2.72
C PRO A 395 27.20 -6.07 -2.80
N THR A 396 28.24 -5.35 -2.38
CA THR A 396 29.56 -5.96 -2.22
C THR A 396 29.62 -6.67 -0.88
N ASN A 397 29.66 -8.00 -0.93
CA ASN A 397 29.85 -8.85 0.24
C ASN A 397 31.33 -8.90 0.62
N LEU A 398 31.67 -8.31 1.76
CA LEU A 398 33.01 -8.28 2.32
C LEU A 398 33.06 -9.05 3.66
N GLY A 399 32.22 -10.08 3.81
CA GLY A 399 32.30 -10.99 4.95
C GLY A 399 33.69 -11.62 5.07
N VAL A 400 34.18 -11.81 6.30
CA VAL A 400 35.46 -12.51 6.56
C VAL A 400 35.23 -13.57 7.64
N GLY A 401 35.32 -14.83 7.24
CA GLY A 401 35.05 -15.96 8.14
C GLY A 401 35.97 -16.00 9.36
N GLY A 402 35.42 -16.38 10.52
CA GLY A 402 36.18 -16.55 11.77
C GLY A 402 36.62 -15.26 12.46
N THR A 403 36.19 -14.09 11.99
CA THR A 403 36.61 -12.80 12.55
C THR A 403 35.62 -12.25 13.58
N THR A 404 36.11 -11.36 14.44
CA THR A 404 35.44 -10.82 15.62
C THR A 404 35.15 -9.32 15.49
N THR A 405 34.44 -8.73 16.45
CA THR A 405 34.28 -7.27 16.52
C THR A 405 35.61 -6.51 16.68
N ALA A 406 36.64 -7.13 17.29
CA ALA A 406 37.97 -6.54 17.37
C ALA A 406 38.66 -6.49 16.01
N ASP A 407 38.53 -7.53 15.19
CA ASP A 407 39.08 -7.56 13.83
C ASP A 407 38.38 -6.54 12.93
N TRP A 408 37.05 -6.42 13.09
CA TRP A 408 36.28 -5.40 12.40
C TRP A 408 36.79 -3.99 12.75
N LEU A 409 36.92 -3.67 14.04
CA LEU A 409 37.37 -2.36 14.50
C LEU A 409 38.79 -2.03 14.02
N ASN A 410 39.73 -2.96 14.19
CA ASN A 410 41.16 -2.66 14.03
C ASN A 410 41.67 -2.86 12.60
N THR A 411 41.00 -3.68 11.79
CA THR A 411 41.49 -4.07 10.47
C THR A 411 40.48 -3.78 9.37
N HIS A 412 39.26 -4.29 9.47
CA HIS A 412 38.32 -4.25 8.34
C HIS A 412 37.65 -2.89 8.15
N LEU A 413 37.21 -2.24 9.23
CA LEU A 413 36.61 -0.91 9.16
C LEU A 413 37.62 0.13 8.66
N PRO A 414 38.87 0.20 9.16
CA PRO A 414 39.89 1.08 8.58
C PRO A 414 40.12 0.84 7.08
N SER A 415 40.14 -0.43 6.65
CA SER A 415 40.27 -0.78 5.24
C SER A 415 39.06 -0.31 4.41
N ASP A 416 37.84 -0.46 4.92
CA ASP A 416 36.61 0.06 4.29
C ASP A 416 36.65 1.57 4.16
N LEU A 417 36.98 2.28 5.23
CA LEU A 417 37.04 3.74 5.27
C LEU A 417 38.09 4.29 4.29
N ALA A 418 39.22 3.59 4.12
CA ALA A 418 40.25 3.94 3.15
C ALA A 418 39.82 3.64 1.69
N THR A 419 39.08 2.56 1.47
CA THR A 419 38.66 2.12 0.13
C THR A 419 37.50 2.95 -0.42
N TYR A 420 36.51 3.25 0.42
CA TYR A 420 35.28 3.91 -0.01
C TYR A 420 35.28 5.40 0.38
N THR A 421 35.85 6.24 -0.49
CA THR A 421 35.98 7.68 -0.27
C THR A 421 35.27 8.50 -1.37
N GLY A 422 35.07 9.79 -1.14
CA GLY A 422 34.47 10.71 -2.11
C GLY A 422 33.09 10.27 -2.62
N THR A 423 32.96 10.11 -3.94
CA THR A 423 31.72 9.65 -4.60
C THR A 423 31.46 8.15 -4.42
N ASN A 424 32.44 7.38 -3.94
CA ASN A 424 32.34 5.94 -3.72
C ASN A 424 31.95 5.54 -2.27
N ILE A 425 31.79 6.50 -1.34
CA ILE A 425 31.29 6.22 0.02
C ILE A 425 29.93 5.48 -0.07
N PRO A 426 29.72 4.37 0.65
CA PRO A 426 28.53 3.55 0.51
C PRO A 426 27.27 4.27 0.98
N ARG A 427 26.15 4.01 0.31
CA ARG A 427 24.86 4.58 0.72
C ARG A 427 24.26 3.83 1.91
N LEU A 428 24.55 2.54 1.97
CA LEU A 428 24.13 1.64 3.02
C LEU A 428 25.32 0.74 3.40
N TYR A 429 25.63 0.71 4.68
CA TYR A 429 26.63 -0.17 5.28
C TYR A 429 25.94 -1.11 6.26
N ILE A 430 25.95 -2.41 5.94
CA ILE A 430 25.25 -3.45 6.68
C ILE A 430 26.29 -4.25 7.46
N LEU A 431 26.20 -4.21 8.78
CA LEU A 431 27.16 -4.83 9.69
C LEU A 431 26.52 -6.03 10.39
N ASN A 432 27.15 -7.21 10.31
CA ASN A 432 26.75 -8.41 11.06
C ASN A 432 27.98 -9.07 11.69
N TYR A 433 28.26 -8.69 12.95
CA TYR A 433 29.45 -9.13 13.69
C TYR A 433 29.09 -9.44 15.14
N GLY A 434 29.87 -10.35 15.73
CA GLY A 434 29.79 -10.72 17.14
C GLY A 434 29.62 -12.23 17.34
N MET A 435 29.26 -13.00 16.31
CA MET A 435 29.07 -14.45 16.45
C MET A 435 30.33 -15.15 16.99
N ASN A 436 31.52 -14.68 16.59
CA ASN A 436 32.79 -15.30 16.98
C ASN A 436 33.41 -14.71 18.25
N ASP A 437 32.90 -13.59 18.77
CA ASP A 437 33.44 -12.93 19.96
C ASP A 437 33.56 -13.85 21.19
N PRO A 438 32.56 -14.70 21.53
CA PRO A 438 32.71 -15.62 22.66
C PRO A 438 33.59 -16.86 22.38
N TYR A 439 34.04 -17.06 21.13
CA TYR A 439 34.73 -18.28 20.69
C TYR A 439 36.20 -18.04 20.29
N VAL A 440 36.48 -17.06 19.42
CA VAL A 440 37.80 -16.81 18.85
C VAL A 440 38.54 -15.76 19.68
N GLY A 441 39.57 -16.18 20.45
CA GLY A 441 40.36 -15.28 21.28
C GLY A 441 39.49 -14.50 22.27
N PRO A 442 38.81 -15.20 23.19
CA PRO A 442 37.50 -14.83 23.74
C PRO A 442 37.42 -13.37 24.18
N ILE A 443 36.60 -12.61 23.45
CA ILE A 443 36.27 -11.22 23.73
C ILE A 443 35.13 -11.21 24.75
N SER A 444 35.33 -10.50 25.86
CA SER A 444 34.27 -10.37 26.87
C SER A 444 33.07 -9.60 26.29
N GLN A 445 31.88 -9.84 26.82
CA GLN A 445 30.67 -9.11 26.44
C GLN A 445 30.87 -7.58 26.51
N SER A 446 31.52 -7.10 27.58
CA SER A 446 31.86 -5.68 27.72
C SER A 446 32.80 -5.20 26.62
N GLN A 447 33.78 -6.01 26.22
CA GLN A 447 34.72 -5.65 25.16
C GLN A 447 34.05 -5.66 23.78
N THR A 448 33.11 -6.57 23.51
CA THR A 448 32.25 -6.53 22.31
C THR A 448 31.53 -5.18 22.20
N ILE A 449 30.93 -4.70 23.31
CA ILE A 449 30.27 -3.39 23.34
C ILE A 449 31.27 -2.26 23.11
N THR A 450 32.43 -2.30 23.76
CA THR A 450 33.50 -1.30 23.57
C THR A 450 33.94 -1.24 22.11
N ASN A 451 34.17 -2.39 21.47
CA ASN A 451 34.58 -2.48 20.08
C ASN A 451 33.51 -1.89 19.14
N LEU A 452 32.24 -2.26 19.33
CA LEU A 452 31.12 -1.76 18.54
C LEU A 452 30.98 -0.24 18.65
N ARG A 453 31.04 0.31 19.88
CA ARG A 453 30.95 1.76 20.10
C ARG A 453 32.13 2.50 19.49
N ALA A 454 33.35 1.98 19.63
CA ALA A 454 34.54 2.58 19.03
C ALA A 454 34.47 2.56 17.49
N GLY A 455 33.99 1.45 16.91
CA GLY A 455 33.81 1.32 15.46
C GLY A 455 32.73 2.24 14.93
N PHE A 456 31.58 2.35 15.60
CA PHE A 456 30.54 3.30 15.22
C PHE A 456 31.02 4.76 15.34
N ALA A 457 31.79 5.10 16.37
CA ALA A 457 32.38 6.42 16.52
C ALA A 457 33.36 6.73 15.36
N LEU A 458 34.25 5.79 15.04
CA LEU A 458 35.19 5.92 13.93
C LEU A 458 34.45 6.08 12.59
N LEU A 459 33.45 5.21 12.34
CA LEU A 459 32.62 5.27 11.14
C LEU A 459 31.92 6.62 11.05
N ARG A 460 31.28 7.12 12.11
CA ARG A 460 30.57 8.41 12.09
C ARG A 460 31.49 9.62 11.99
N GLY A 461 32.73 9.52 12.49
CA GLY A 461 33.77 10.52 12.31
C GLY A 461 34.22 10.67 10.85
N THR A 462 34.12 9.61 10.05
CA THR A 462 34.52 9.63 8.62
C THR A 462 33.30 9.74 7.67
N TRP A 463 32.28 8.93 7.90
CA TRP A 463 31.02 8.87 7.17
C TRP A 463 29.85 9.28 8.09
N ASP A 464 29.57 10.58 8.09
CA ASP A 464 28.41 11.13 8.77
C ASP A 464 27.08 10.55 8.25
N ALA A 465 26.00 10.78 8.99
CA ALA A 465 24.67 10.25 8.69
C ALA A 465 24.07 10.75 7.37
N ASN A 466 24.56 11.87 6.80
CA ASN A 466 24.10 12.35 5.49
C ASN A 466 24.73 11.57 4.33
N LYS A 467 25.94 11.04 4.55
CA LYS A 467 26.67 10.25 3.57
C LYS A 467 26.21 8.80 3.55
N THR A 468 26.12 8.17 4.72
CA THR A 468 25.92 6.70 4.84
C THR A 468 24.91 6.33 5.92
N SER A 469 23.91 5.56 5.52
CA SER A 469 23.03 4.84 6.45
C SER A 469 23.71 3.57 6.91
N VAL A 470 23.61 3.27 8.20
CA VAL A 470 24.28 2.12 8.82
C VAL A 470 23.23 1.26 9.49
N VAL A 471 23.36 -0.05 9.30
CA VAL A 471 22.55 -1.06 9.95
C VAL A 471 23.48 -1.98 10.72
N TYR A 472 23.14 -2.26 11.97
CA TYR A 472 23.69 -3.39 12.71
C TYR A 472 22.65 -4.50 12.81
N MET A 473 22.99 -5.66 12.25
CA MET A 473 22.29 -6.91 12.44
C MET A 473 22.92 -7.65 13.62
N MET A 474 22.09 -8.08 14.57
CA MET A 474 22.55 -8.99 15.62
C MET A 474 23.08 -10.28 15.01
N PRO A 475 24.06 -10.93 15.67
CA PRO A 475 24.47 -12.29 15.32
C PRO A 475 23.25 -13.20 15.21
N ASN A 476 23.19 -13.97 14.13
CA ASN A 476 22.08 -14.88 13.82
C ASN A 476 21.82 -15.86 14.97
N THR A 477 20.65 -16.51 14.97
CA THR A 477 20.39 -17.62 15.89
C THR A 477 21.39 -18.76 15.64
N ALA A 478 22.00 -19.28 16.71
CA ALA A 478 22.89 -20.44 16.70
C ALA A 478 22.62 -21.30 17.94
N TYR A 479 22.94 -22.59 17.89
CA TYR A 479 22.84 -23.50 19.04
C TYR A 479 24.19 -24.21 19.27
N ASP A 480 25.18 -23.40 19.63
CA ASP A 480 26.54 -23.85 19.94
C ASP A 480 26.94 -23.41 21.35
N ASP A 481 26.40 -24.14 22.33
CA ASP A 481 26.67 -23.93 23.75
C ASP A 481 28.13 -24.18 24.11
N THR A 482 28.79 -25.12 23.42
CA THR A 482 30.19 -25.51 23.68
C THR A 482 31.13 -24.31 23.57
N ASN A 483 30.87 -23.42 22.60
CA ASN A 483 31.70 -22.24 22.37
C ASN A 483 31.04 -20.94 22.86
N SER A 484 30.05 -21.04 23.75
CA SER A 484 29.31 -19.89 24.31
C SER A 484 28.65 -19.00 23.25
N ARG A 485 28.36 -19.54 22.05
CA ARG A 485 27.65 -18.87 20.94
C ARG A 485 26.14 -19.08 21.07
N ASN A 486 25.62 -18.86 22.27
CA ASN A 486 24.27 -19.23 22.68
C ASN A 486 23.40 -18.01 23.02
N GLU A 487 22.13 -18.28 23.36
CA GLU A 487 21.17 -17.27 23.76
C GLU A 487 21.64 -16.42 24.94
N THR A 488 22.27 -17.03 25.94
CA THR A 488 22.71 -16.32 27.16
C THR A 488 23.66 -15.20 26.81
N TRP A 489 24.61 -15.46 25.90
CA TRP A 489 25.54 -14.45 25.44
C TRP A 489 24.84 -13.31 24.67
N ARG A 490 23.96 -13.64 23.71
CA ARG A 490 23.21 -12.65 22.91
C ARG A 490 22.28 -11.78 23.77
N GLU A 491 21.54 -12.40 24.68
CA GLU A 491 20.61 -11.73 25.60
C GLU A 491 21.35 -10.78 26.57
N THR A 492 22.61 -11.07 26.89
CA THR A 492 23.43 -10.21 27.78
C THR A 492 23.89 -8.94 27.08
N ILE A 493 24.27 -9.00 25.80
CA ILE A 493 24.84 -7.84 25.08
C ILE A 493 23.78 -6.95 24.43
N VAL A 494 22.60 -7.50 24.13
CA VAL A 494 21.64 -6.85 23.22
C VAL A 494 21.21 -5.47 23.70
N ALA A 495 20.90 -5.28 25.00
CA ALA A 495 20.47 -3.98 25.52
C ALA A 495 21.53 -2.89 25.31
N GLN A 496 22.81 -3.25 25.51
CA GLN A 496 23.93 -2.32 25.35
C GLN A 496 24.24 -2.04 23.87
N ILE A 497 24.08 -3.02 22.99
CA ILE A 497 24.18 -2.81 21.55
C ILE A 497 23.04 -1.89 21.07
N LYS A 498 21.81 -2.11 21.53
CA LYS A 498 20.67 -1.25 21.20
C LYS A 498 20.97 0.20 21.62
N GLN A 499 21.54 0.40 22.80
CA GLN A 499 21.98 1.73 23.24
C GLN A 499 23.08 2.31 22.34
N ALA A 500 24.11 1.53 22.01
CA ALA A 500 25.15 1.96 21.08
C ALA A 500 24.59 2.38 19.72
N CYS A 501 23.62 1.63 19.19
CA CYS A 501 22.99 1.98 17.91
C CYS A 501 22.23 3.31 17.98
N ARG A 502 21.52 3.59 19.08
CA ARG A 502 20.86 4.90 19.28
C ARG A 502 21.87 6.04 19.34
N ASP A 503 22.93 5.86 20.11
CA ASP A 503 23.92 6.91 20.36
C ASP A 503 24.65 7.36 19.07
N TYR A 504 24.80 6.46 18.10
CA TYR A 504 25.50 6.73 16.83
C TYR A 504 24.58 6.78 15.60
N GLY A 505 23.26 6.79 15.79
CA GLY A 505 22.30 6.82 14.68
C GLY A 505 22.46 5.64 13.72
N VAL A 506 22.39 4.42 14.25
CA VAL A 506 22.49 3.16 13.51
C VAL A 506 21.16 2.44 13.63
N MET A 507 20.61 1.96 12.51
CA MET A 507 19.44 1.08 12.55
C MET A 507 19.87 -0.25 13.16
N PHE A 508 19.05 -0.78 14.07
CA PHE A 508 19.28 -2.06 14.68
C PHE A 508 18.26 -3.09 14.19
N PHE A 509 18.73 -4.27 13.81
CA PHE A 509 17.90 -5.42 13.43
C PHE A 509 18.29 -6.64 14.28
N ASP A 510 17.34 -7.13 15.06
CA ASP A 510 17.53 -8.26 15.98
C ASP A 510 17.28 -9.59 15.27
N THR A 511 18.25 -10.04 14.46
CA THR A 511 18.12 -11.30 13.71
C THR A 511 17.81 -12.49 14.62
N TYR A 512 18.39 -12.50 15.82
CA TYR A 512 18.14 -13.54 16.83
C TYR A 512 16.69 -13.51 17.32
N ALA A 513 16.14 -12.35 17.69
CA ALA A 513 14.76 -12.27 18.15
C ALA A 513 13.75 -12.54 17.01
N ALA A 514 14.06 -12.11 15.78
CA ALA A 514 13.20 -12.31 14.60
C ALA A 514 12.95 -13.80 14.31
N LEU A 515 13.99 -14.61 14.41
CA LEU A 515 13.96 -16.02 14.02
C LEU A 515 14.51 -16.91 15.15
N ARG A 516 14.02 -16.62 16.37
CA ARG A 516 14.50 -17.26 17.59
C ARG A 516 14.26 -18.76 17.57
N GLU A 517 13.17 -19.23 16.96
CA GLU A 517 12.75 -20.65 16.94
C GLU A 517 13.66 -21.56 16.09
N ALA A 518 14.59 -21.00 15.32
CA ALA A 518 15.66 -21.77 14.69
C ALA A 518 16.57 -22.49 15.71
N ARG A 519 16.48 -22.12 17.00
CA ARG A 519 17.19 -22.75 18.12
C ARG A 519 16.63 -24.16 18.43
N TYR A 520 17.49 -25.03 18.97
CA TYR A 520 17.17 -26.40 19.41
C TYR A 520 16.72 -27.40 18.32
N GLY A 521 16.79 -27.03 17.03
CA GLY A 521 16.31 -27.92 15.96
C GLY A 521 14.80 -28.19 16.02
N LEU A 522 14.03 -27.33 16.70
CA LEU A 522 12.56 -27.32 16.61
C LEU A 522 12.13 -27.15 15.15
N ILE A 523 12.93 -26.40 14.39
CA ILE A 523 12.87 -26.34 12.94
C ILE A 523 14.13 -27.02 12.39
N THR A 524 14.00 -28.32 12.08
CA THR A 524 15.07 -29.15 11.55
C THR A 524 15.59 -28.60 10.21
N GLY A 525 16.92 -28.57 10.04
CA GLY A 525 17.58 -28.23 8.78
C GLY A 525 17.86 -26.74 8.56
N TRP A 526 17.49 -25.86 9.49
CA TRP A 526 17.72 -24.41 9.37
C TRP A 526 19.18 -23.99 9.64
N LEU A 527 19.88 -24.72 10.49
CA LEU A 527 21.31 -24.53 10.72
C LEU A 527 22.07 -25.72 10.17
N ASN A 528 23.34 -25.51 9.80
CA ASN A 528 24.19 -26.62 9.39
C ASN A 528 24.29 -27.64 10.55
N ALA A 529 24.37 -28.93 10.19
CA ALA A 529 24.39 -29.99 11.19
C ALA A 529 25.72 -30.05 11.97
N THR A 530 26.79 -29.48 11.42
CA THR A 530 28.17 -29.63 11.91
C THR A 530 28.50 -28.68 13.06
N ASP A 531 28.39 -27.37 12.84
CA ASP A 531 28.76 -26.35 13.83
C ASP A 531 27.56 -25.65 14.46
N LYS A 532 26.35 -25.83 13.91
CA LYS A 532 25.08 -25.29 14.46
C LYS A 532 25.10 -23.76 14.56
N VAL A 533 25.89 -23.10 13.73
CA VAL A 533 26.09 -21.64 13.69
C VAL A 533 25.72 -21.08 12.33
N HIS A 534 26.10 -21.75 11.25
CA HIS A 534 25.83 -21.24 9.91
C HIS A 534 24.41 -21.59 9.45
N PRO A 535 23.63 -20.60 8.97
CA PRO A 535 22.34 -20.85 8.34
C PRO A 535 22.47 -21.74 7.10
N ALA A 536 21.55 -22.69 6.96
CA ALA A 536 21.28 -23.35 5.69
C ALA A 536 20.52 -22.42 4.74
N ASP A 537 20.35 -22.83 3.49
CA ASP A 537 19.72 -22.04 2.43
C ASP A 537 18.36 -21.44 2.82
N ASP A 538 17.46 -22.25 3.38
CA ASP A 538 16.11 -21.82 3.77
C ASP A 538 16.12 -20.83 4.94
N PHE A 539 17.02 -21.01 5.91
CA PHE A 539 17.13 -20.09 7.03
C PHE A 539 17.74 -18.77 6.58
N ASN A 540 18.71 -18.80 5.66
CA ASN A 540 19.27 -17.58 5.11
C ASN A 540 18.22 -16.81 4.28
N LEU A 541 17.38 -17.51 3.52
CA LEU A 541 16.20 -16.92 2.86
C LEU A 541 15.30 -16.20 3.85
N ALA A 542 14.97 -16.83 4.99
CA ALA A 542 14.13 -16.22 6.03
C ALA A 542 14.78 -14.99 6.67
N ILE A 543 16.08 -15.06 7.02
CA ILE A 543 16.84 -13.93 7.61
C ILE A 543 16.79 -12.71 6.71
N TRP A 544 17.15 -12.89 5.43
CA TRP A 544 17.25 -11.77 4.49
C TRP A 544 15.88 -11.28 4.03
N GLY A 545 14.86 -12.15 3.99
CA GLY A 545 13.46 -11.76 3.83
C GLY A 545 13.01 -10.75 4.90
N GLU A 546 13.06 -11.17 6.16
CA GLU A 546 12.65 -10.34 7.31
C GLU A 546 13.48 -9.05 7.39
N PHE A 547 14.78 -9.13 7.14
CA PHE A 547 15.66 -7.96 7.18
C PHE A 547 15.32 -6.93 6.09
N VAL A 548 15.12 -7.38 4.85
CA VAL A 548 14.78 -6.47 3.74
C VAL A 548 13.38 -5.89 3.92
N ASP A 549 12.43 -6.65 4.44
CA ASP A 549 11.09 -6.17 4.82
C ASP A 549 11.16 -5.10 5.91
N ALA A 550 12.05 -5.25 6.88
CA ALA A 550 12.31 -4.24 7.89
C ALA A 550 12.92 -2.96 7.30
N LEU A 551 13.83 -3.09 6.35
CA LEU A 551 14.54 -1.98 5.73
C LEU A 551 13.70 -1.19 4.71
N ILE A 552 12.84 -1.89 3.96
CA ILE A 552 12.06 -1.35 2.84
C ILE A 552 10.57 -1.34 3.17
N PRO A 553 9.95 -0.15 3.36
CA PRO A 553 8.51 -0.05 3.63
C PRO A 553 7.66 -0.68 2.52
N SER A 554 6.57 -1.34 2.90
CA SER A 554 5.64 -1.99 1.96
C SER A 554 5.02 -1.03 0.93
N GLY A 555 4.85 0.25 1.27
CA GLY A 555 4.36 1.27 0.34
C GLY A 555 5.26 1.49 -0.89
N VAL A 556 6.55 1.13 -0.81
CA VAL A 556 7.45 1.19 -1.98
C VAL A 556 7.08 0.12 -3.01
N ILE A 557 6.67 -1.06 -2.54
CA ILE A 557 6.18 -2.15 -3.39
C ILE A 557 4.92 -1.68 -4.14
N ASP A 558 3.96 -1.12 -3.40
CA ASP A 558 2.70 -0.62 -3.98
C ASP A 558 2.97 0.48 -5.02
N ALA A 559 3.88 1.42 -4.74
CA ALA A 559 4.25 2.45 -5.71
C ALA A 559 4.91 1.88 -6.98
N ALA A 560 5.69 0.80 -6.87
CA ALA A 560 6.36 0.17 -8.00
C ALA A 560 5.44 -0.75 -8.81
N THR A 561 4.51 -1.46 -8.16
CA THR A 561 3.59 -2.40 -8.84
C THR A 561 2.35 -1.71 -9.39
N ARG A 562 2.02 -0.50 -8.94
CA ARG A 562 0.90 0.31 -9.46
C ARG A 562 1.19 0.84 -10.87
N PRO A 563 0.29 0.62 -11.84
CA PRO A 563 0.39 1.24 -13.15
C PRO A 563 0.45 2.77 -13.05
N GLN A 564 1.51 3.36 -13.62
CA GLN A 564 1.69 4.80 -13.76
C GLN A 564 1.66 5.17 -15.23
N LYS A 565 0.90 6.21 -15.55
CA LYS A 565 0.85 6.79 -16.89
C LYS A 565 2.23 7.27 -17.30
N VAL A 566 2.60 7.02 -18.55
CA VAL A 566 3.78 7.66 -19.15
C VAL A 566 3.50 9.14 -19.37
N THR A 567 4.56 9.94 -19.50
CA THR A 567 4.46 11.33 -19.95
C THR A 567 4.76 11.36 -21.45
N PRO A 568 3.77 11.62 -22.33
CA PRO A 568 4.00 11.69 -23.77
C PRO A 568 5.02 12.77 -24.14
N ALA A 569 5.84 12.50 -25.15
CA ALA A 569 6.73 13.51 -25.72
C ALA A 569 5.92 14.54 -26.53
N THR A 570 6.54 15.67 -26.87
CA THR A 570 5.93 16.69 -27.74
C THR A 570 5.44 16.07 -29.04
N GLY A 571 4.17 16.34 -29.41
CA GLY A 571 3.52 15.75 -30.59
C GLY A 571 2.70 14.50 -30.29
N PHE A 572 2.77 13.97 -29.06
CA PHE A 572 1.96 12.86 -28.58
C PHE A 572 1.06 13.26 -27.41
N ALA A 573 0.01 12.48 -27.18
CA ALA A 573 -0.92 12.65 -26.07
C ALA A 573 -1.40 11.29 -25.52
N LEU A 574 -1.97 11.32 -24.33
CA LEU A 574 -2.71 10.18 -23.78
C LEU A 574 -4.17 10.23 -24.27
N PRO A 575 -4.77 9.08 -24.64
CA PRO A 575 -6.14 9.02 -25.16
C PRO A 575 -7.21 9.33 -24.10
N GLY A 576 -6.89 9.18 -22.81
CA GLY A 576 -7.82 9.29 -21.69
C GLY A 576 -8.41 7.93 -21.28
N ALA A 577 -8.79 7.82 -20.00
CA ALA A 577 -9.43 6.64 -19.39
C ALA A 577 -8.55 5.36 -19.36
N ALA A 578 -9.16 4.17 -19.54
CA ALA A 578 -8.53 2.85 -19.33
C ALA A 578 -7.47 2.48 -20.39
N GLU A 579 -7.30 3.30 -21.42
CA GLU A 579 -6.46 3.03 -22.59
C GLU A 579 -5.11 3.77 -22.56
N ASP A 580 -4.89 4.60 -21.53
CA ASP A 580 -3.65 5.36 -21.36
C ASP A 580 -2.43 4.44 -21.35
N MET A 581 -1.38 4.85 -22.06
CA MET A 581 -0.10 4.14 -21.99
C MET A 581 0.46 4.24 -20.58
N ASN A 582 0.56 3.09 -19.92
CA ASN A 582 0.99 2.95 -18.54
C ASN A 582 2.20 2.03 -18.47
N THR A 583 2.98 2.20 -17.42
CA THR A 583 4.04 1.26 -17.02
C THR A 583 3.88 0.88 -15.57
N CYS A 584 4.30 -0.32 -15.18
CA CYS A 584 4.58 -0.68 -13.80
C CYS A 584 5.86 -1.51 -13.74
N ALA A 585 6.43 -1.65 -12.55
CA ALA A 585 7.61 -2.45 -12.29
C ALA A 585 7.28 -3.69 -11.45
N VAL A 586 7.68 -4.86 -11.94
CA VAL A 586 7.60 -6.12 -11.21
C VAL A 586 9.01 -6.74 -11.20
N GLY A 587 9.72 -6.62 -10.08
CA GLY A 587 11.11 -7.07 -9.98
C GLY A 587 12.04 -6.32 -10.94
N ARG A 588 12.80 -7.07 -11.77
CA ARG A 588 13.66 -6.51 -12.83
C ARG A 588 12.89 -6.11 -14.09
N MET A 589 11.57 -6.29 -14.10
CA MET A 589 10.75 -6.26 -15.29
C MET A 589 9.84 -5.03 -15.26
N GLY A 590 9.64 -4.39 -16.40
CA GLY A 590 8.54 -3.44 -16.58
C GLY A 590 7.40 -4.14 -17.31
N LEU A 591 6.15 -3.88 -16.93
CA LEU A 591 4.99 -4.21 -17.76
C LEU A 591 4.43 -2.88 -18.29
N GLY A 592 4.02 -2.85 -19.55
CA GLY A 592 3.30 -1.72 -20.09
C GLY A 592 2.05 -2.14 -20.83
N ALA A 593 1.05 -1.26 -20.82
CA ALA A 593 -0.25 -1.46 -21.44
C ALA A 593 -0.76 -0.12 -21.98
N GLY A 594 -1.71 -0.15 -22.90
CA GLY A 594 -2.29 1.06 -23.49
C GLY A 594 -1.47 1.66 -24.63
N TYR A 595 -1.80 2.90 -24.99
CA TYR A 595 -1.17 3.61 -26.11
C TYR A 595 -1.10 5.12 -25.91
N ILE A 596 -0.26 5.76 -26.72
CA ILE A 596 -0.25 7.20 -26.93
C ILE A 596 -0.79 7.52 -28.33
N THR A 597 -1.43 8.66 -28.48
CA THR A 597 -1.93 9.18 -29.76
C THR A 597 -0.97 10.21 -30.32
N MET A 598 -0.76 10.24 -31.64
CA MET A 598 -0.16 11.42 -32.28
C MET A 598 -1.20 12.54 -32.40
N ASN A 599 -0.81 13.76 -32.04
CA ASN A 599 -1.68 14.93 -32.17
C ASN A 599 -2.04 15.20 -33.64
N THR A 600 -1.09 14.91 -34.54
CA THR A 600 -1.27 14.97 -35.99
C THR A 600 -0.79 13.65 -36.59
N PRO A 601 -1.66 12.86 -37.23
CA PRO A 601 -1.26 11.57 -37.80
C PRO A 601 -0.13 11.72 -38.84
N GLY A 602 0.88 10.84 -38.77
CA GLY A 602 2.06 10.95 -39.64
C GLY A 602 3.05 9.80 -39.49
N THR A 603 4.09 9.80 -40.31
CA THR A 603 5.21 8.87 -40.15
C THR A 603 6.10 9.32 -38.99
N ILE A 604 6.85 8.40 -38.40
CA ILE A 604 7.75 8.68 -37.27
C ILE A 604 9.17 8.25 -37.66
N ALA A 605 10.13 9.17 -37.60
CA ALA A 605 11.53 8.87 -37.90
C ALA A 605 12.14 7.95 -36.84
N ALA A 606 13.16 7.15 -37.22
CA ALA A 606 13.94 6.38 -36.24
C ALA A 606 14.62 7.30 -35.21
N GLY A 607 14.69 6.87 -33.95
CA GLY A 607 15.28 7.64 -32.85
C GLY A 607 14.37 8.70 -32.23
N THR A 608 13.10 8.80 -32.65
CA THR A 608 12.14 9.74 -32.08
C THR A 608 11.79 9.36 -30.64
N THR A 609 11.80 10.35 -29.74
CA THR A 609 11.29 10.16 -28.37
C THR A 609 9.76 10.12 -28.39
N LEU A 610 9.20 9.05 -27.83
CA LEU A 610 7.76 8.80 -27.82
C LEU A 610 7.12 9.23 -26.49
N ALA A 611 7.76 8.89 -25.37
CA ALA A 611 7.30 9.21 -24.03
C ALA A 611 8.43 9.03 -23.00
N THR A 612 8.21 9.49 -21.78
CA THR A 612 9.03 9.16 -20.60
C THR A 612 8.21 8.40 -19.56
N ILE A 613 8.85 7.48 -18.84
CA ILE A 613 8.19 6.67 -17.82
C ILE A 613 8.45 7.22 -16.42
N HIS A 614 7.59 6.85 -15.47
CA HIS A 614 7.72 7.30 -14.09
C HIS A 614 9.07 6.88 -13.47
N ALA A 615 9.64 7.70 -12.59
CA ALA A 615 10.95 7.47 -11.99
C ALA A 615 11.09 6.12 -11.27
N TYR A 616 10.00 5.58 -10.70
CA TYR A 616 9.99 4.26 -10.07
C TYR A 616 9.98 3.08 -11.05
N HIS A 617 9.73 3.34 -12.34
CA HIS A 617 9.61 2.31 -13.38
C HIS A 617 10.81 2.28 -14.33
N VAL A 618 11.76 3.21 -14.20
CA VAL A 618 12.96 3.24 -15.05
C VAL A 618 13.78 1.96 -14.91
N PRO A 619 14.33 1.43 -16.03
CA PRO A 619 15.13 0.23 -15.99
C PRO A 619 16.52 0.56 -15.42
N LEU A 620 17.08 -0.35 -14.61
CA LEU A 620 18.44 -0.23 -14.05
C LEU A 620 19.52 -0.07 -15.12
N THR A 621 19.24 -0.65 -16.28
CA THR A 621 20.13 -0.67 -17.42
C THR A 621 19.27 -0.54 -18.66
N GLN A 622 19.80 0.06 -19.73
CA GLN A 622 19.02 0.30 -20.94
C GLN A 622 18.34 -0.98 -21.43
N ALA A 623 17.01 -0.90 -21.61
CA ALA A 623 16.19 -1.97 -22.16
C ALA A 623 16.19 -1.85 -23.68
N TRP A 624 16.58 -2.94 -24.33
CA TRP A 624 16.69 -3.04 -25.79
C TRP A 624 15.53 -3.87 -26.34
N ALA A 625 15.23 -3.70 -27.63
CA ALA A 625 14.22 -4.49 -28.34
C ALA A 625 12.83 -4.45 -27.69
N VAL A 626 12.43 -3.29 -27.17
CA VAL A 626 11.11 -3.11 -26.55
C VAL A 626 10.04 -3.23 -27.65
N GLN A 627 9.20 -4.26 -27.58
CA GLN A 627 8.17 -4.51 -28.59
C GLN A 627 7.09 -3.43 -28.55
N MET A 628 6.88 -2.77 -29.68
CA MET A 628 5.90 -1.70 -29.83
C MET A 628 5.15 -1.87 -31.15
N ALA A 629 3.97 -1.26 -31.25
CA ALA A 629 3.17 -1.33 -32.46
C ALA A 629 2.53 0.02 -32.78
N ALA A 630 2.61 0.43 -34.03
CA ALA A 630 1.91 1.59 -34.56
C ALA A 630 0.63 1.15 -35.26
N PHE A 631 -0.43 1.96 -35.15
CA PHE A 631 -1.72 1.69 -35.77
C PHE A 631 -2.31 2.91 -36.46
N SER A 632 -2.85 2.68 -37.66
CA SER A 632 -3.74 3.60 -38.38
C SER A 632 -4.55 2.82 -39.43
N GLY A 633 -5.48 1.99 -38.98
CA GLY A 633 -6.23 1.07 -39.86
C GLY A 633 -5.45 -0.18 -40.27
N SER A 634 -4.12 -0.16 -40.16
CA SER A 634 -3.21 -1.30 -40.27
C SER A 634 -2.14 -1.25 -39.18
N TRP A 635 -1.54 -2.41 -38.88
CA TRP A 635 -0.52 -2.56 -37.84
C TRP A 635 0.89 -2.54 -38.44
N GLN A 636 1.82 -1.81 -37.80
CA GLN A 636 3.25 -1.94 -38.02
C GLN A 636 3.94 -2.22 -36.69
N PHE A 637 4.64 -3.35 -36.57
CA PHE A 637 5.44 -3.69 -35.40
C PHE A 637 6.86 -3.13 -35.53
N PHE A 638 7.42 -2.64 -34.43
CA PHE A 638 8.77 -2.09 -34.39
C PHE A 638 9.40 -2.29 -33.01
N GLN A 639 10.71 -2.08 -32.93
CA GLN A 639 11.46 -2.14 -31.68
C GLN A 639 11.75 -0.73 -31.13
N GLY A 640 11.65 -0.59 -29.82
CA GLY A 640 12.04 0.59 -29.06
C GLY A 640 13.19 0.35 -28.09
N ILE A 641 13.65 1.42 -27.48
CA ILE A 641 14.62 1.46 -26.39
C ILE A 641 13.97 2.20 -25.22
N ILE A 642 14.25 1.73 -24.00
CA ILE A 642 14.03 2.52 -22.78
C ILE A 642 15.37 2.79 -22.14
N THR A 643 15.77 4.06 -22.08
CA THR A 643 17.03 4.46 -21.46
C THR A 643 16.96 4.32 -19.93
N THR A 644 18.12 4.37 -19.26
CA THR A 644 18.18 4.42 -17.79
C THR A 644 17.56 5.68 -17.19
N GLY A 645 17.37 6.73 -17.99
CA GLY A 645 16.62 7.92 -17.63
C GLY A 645 15.10 7.80 -17.86
N GLY A 646 14.62 6.63 -18.29
CA GLY A 646 13.19 6.38 -18.52
C GLY A 646 12.65 6.92 -19.85
N VAL A 647 13.52 7.22 -20.82
CA VAL A 647 13.10 7.76 -22.12
C VAL A 647 12.80 6.60 -23.08
N ILE A 648 11.59 6.60 -23.66
CA ILE A 648 11.16 5.64 -24.68
C ILE A 648 11.46 6.22 -26.07
N THR A 649 12.25 5.52 -26.88
CA THR A 649 12.58 5.88 -28.26
C THR A 649 12.32 4.72 -29.22
N ASN A 650 11.86 4.99 -30.45
CA ASN A 650 11.78 3.96 -31.49
C ASN A 650 13.16 3.75 -32.15
N GLN A 651 13.53 2.52 -32.47
CA GLN A 651 14.77 2.21 -33.18
C GLN A 651 14.62 2.27 -34.70
N GLN A 652 13.40 2.08 -35.20
CA GLN A 652 13.11 1.95 -36.63
C GLN A 652 12.08 3.00 -37.04
N ALA A 653 12.17 3.47 -38.28
CA ALA A 653 11.18 4.39 -38.82
C ALA A 653 9.82 3.70 -38.95
N ILE A 654 8.77 4.42 -38.56
CA ILE A 654 7.39 3.98 -38.71
C ILE A 654 6.86 4.63 -39.98
N SER A 655 6.60 3.80 -40.99
CA SER A 655 6.32 4.22 -42.37
C SER A 655 4.83 4.37 -42.67
N ILE A 656 3.95 3.88 -41.77
CA ILE A 656 2.52 4.14 -41.84
C ILE A 656 2.16 5.52 -41.25
N THR A 657 1.05 6.11 -41.70
CA THR A 657 0.47 7.34 -41.14
C THR A 657 -0.06 7.10 -39.73
N THR A 658 0.81 7.03 -38.75
CA THR A 658 0.52 6.57 -37.39
C THR A 658 -0.47 7.48 -36.68
N GLN A 659 -1.53 6.90 -36.12
CA GLN A 659 -2.45 7.60 -35.22
C GLN A 659 -2.19 7.22 -33.76
N ARG A 660 -1.85 5.96 -33.52
CA ARG A 660 -1.65 5.40 -32.18
C ARG A 660 -0.36 4.60 -32.12
N VAL A 661 0.35 4.72 -31.00
CA VAL A 661 1.52 3.91 -30.68
C VAL A 661 1.24 3.13 -29.40
N TYR A 662 1.13 1.83 -29.55
CA TYR A 662 0.87 0.87 -28.49
C TYR A 662 2.18 0.36 -27.90
N PHE A 663 2.16 0.21 -26.58
CA PHE A 663 3.18 -0.55 -25.86
C PHE A 663 2.81 -2.04 -25.93
N GLY A 664 3.71 -2.89 -26.42
CA GLY A 664 3.44 -4.32 -26.49
C GLY A 664 3.39 -4.95 -25.09
N PRO A 665 2.58 -6.00 -24.87
CA PRO A 665 2.69 -6.83 -23.68
C PRO A 665 4.02 -7.60 -23.75
N GLY A 666 5.07 -7.02 -23.18
CA GLY A 666 6.43 -7.52 -23.26
C GLY A 666 7.09 -7.61 -21.89
N HIS A 667 7.78 -8.73 -21.66
CA HIS A 667 8.68 -8.93 -20.55
C HIS A 667 10.04 -8.30 -20.91
N TRP A 668 10.39 -7.15 -20.33
CA TRP A 668 11.73 -6.54 -20.54
C TRP A 668 12.75 -7.23 -19.62
N GLN A 669 13.22 -8.42 -19.99
CA GLN A 669 14.39 -9.01 -19.33
C GLN A 669 15.65 -8.58 -20.07
N ARG A 670 16.69 -8.26 -19.28
CA ARG A 670 18.06 -8.42 -19.75
C ARG A 670 18.46 -9.86 -19.57
#